data_AF-A0A164SP11-F1
#
_entry.id   AF-A0A164SP11-F1
#
_cell.length_a   1.000
_cell.length_b   1.000
_cell.length_c   1.000
_cell.angle_alpha   90.00
_cell.angle_beta   90.00
_cell.angle_gamma   90.00
#
_symmetry.space_group_name_H-M   'P 1'
#
loop_
_entity.id
_entity.type
_entity.pdbx_description
1 polymer ?
#
loop_
_entity_poly.entity_id
_entity_poly.type
_entity_poly.pdbx_seq_one_letter_code
_entity_poly.pdbx_strand_id
1 'polypeptide(L)'
;MSCDASTQVLEIPTLGRPFKLGTLYNGRTDEIISGNALWSDAELKTGNTTRNESAIYSLIAPGQLSDKFLELNVNGSLQINILTGVVVPKGSTDYLTKKKQTFRESSVHVRCYCNTALRQVPTRLLEDDEFCYSDVAKIGKNGTATHVVTQIQYGSESTFTLTKRYKDVKDEQDAADQLAVYGGHLLEVLRGKTMTTNGNKSDVECLFQSDFQLPKNVKSPTTYEEAIKFAGKFTQISSDSMAKDVGNEPLGGPCIVWLYPLVLLPASDGAPALKNEINRTLASDCVKHMQGYEEVDTKLDYMLNDPLVAKLNPFHEKLQDFRQHFSSFLSELNAKLRDMVFNIRSGLDTVASFKKLLGRLGNEQFAYNPNRLSLWLEDKHKELCTMRRFDERITNHQLVYTDTVMLFPMAEMLRKQTAKFTVRFAYQLAFASLARPEPFLDLVKSRTLHADIVEEDATPTENEKLWCEMNDVVKRIEKEINIFAELIQEKADAKGFAFAITAPDTHIEPSPSEIEANTDFKMTEFRIVITEDDSDSDSSVVLRRKQIHHHGWDALHMLIRHYPIDKLMDIVRLLVDTDIEKSWDKCNPLLSLVRFYTKDNLIDFIRLFLERGIDVNCKDLEGWNALMSICQCYKHNYTYKLIDIVRLFLENGIDVNCKTKIGNNALYLLCRNYHKNDLLDIVQLFLESGIDVNSKNNDGWNALHFVIEYYHEEDMIEFFRMFIQKGIDVNCKNNDGCNVLLALCRNYGKDNFIDILNLLLGRGIDINCKDRFGENALHYVCTFCCQDYATEIVELLIDSGIDVNNKTDEGWNALLLLCRNYQKDDLIIEIVELFIQLGIDVNCKTLDGWNALVVLCRYYKRDNLIGVARLLIKHGVNVNYTTFDGCNALLHVCRYYQKDNLYDIVKLLLESGIDVNCNSHAGLNALHYLCQYGPRKNVIEIIRLLIENGIDVHWKANDGCNALIALCRECEKENLADIVRLLLEKGIDVNCKDNEGWNALHFVCRKCPRESLYAVVRLLIIYNIDKSVMTIGLASARSFLLNRYTEYDVKDIIQML
;
A
#
# COMPACT_ATOMS: atom_id res chain seq x y z
N MET A 1 -0.41 10.72 26.45
CA MET A 1 0.68 10.85 27.44
C MET A 1 0.90 9.47 28.02
N SER A 2 2.09 8.90 27.87
CA SER A 2 2.47 7.69 28.62
C SER A 2 2.66 8.11 30.07
N CYS A 3 1.76 7.71 30.96
CA CYS A 3 2.09 7.71 32.38
C CYS A 3 3.23 6.72 32.57
N ASP A 4 4.27 7.13 33.27
CA ASP A 4 5.29 6.19 33.76
C ASP A 4 4.56 5.14 34.61
N ALA A 5 4.50 3.91 34.10
CA ALA A 5 3.75 2.82 34.73
C ALA A 5 4.58 2.13 35.83
N SER A 6 5.82 2.59 36.07
CA SER A 6 6.78 1.88 36.90
C SER A 6 6.36 1.80 38.37
N THR A 7 5.61 2.78 38.85
CA THR A 7 5.12 2.85 40.24
C THR A 7 3.63 2.54 40.37
N GLN A 8 2.97 2.06 39.32
CA GLN A 8 1.53 1.85 39.32
C GLN A 8 1.17 0.48 39.91
N VAL A 9 0.23 0.45 40.85
CA VAL A 9 -0.43 -0.80 41.25
C VAL A 9 -1.38 -1.21 40.14
N LEU A 10 -1.18 -2.41 39.59
CA LEU A 10 -2.04 -2.93 38.51
C LEU A 10 -3.20 -3.73 39.11
N GLU A 11 -4.41 -3.47 38.62
CA GLU A 11 -5.58 -4.29 38.86
C GLU A 11 -5.84 -5.13 37.61
N ILE A 12 -5.76 -6.46 37.73
CA ILE A 12 -6.00 -7.35 36.59
C ILE A 12 -6.97 -8.49 36.94
N PRO A 13 -7.82 -8.91 35.99
CA PRO A 13 -8.60 -10.12 36.14
C PRO A 13 -7.70 -11.35 36.03
N THR A 14 -8.02 -12.39 36.81
CA THR A 14 -7.23 -13.62 36.83
C THR A 14 -7.48 -14.48 35.59
N LEU A 15 -8.69 -14.45 35.04
CA LEU A 15 -9.13 -15.23 33.87
C LEU A 15 -8.87 -16.75 34.07
N GLY A 16 -9.09 -17.24 35.30
CA GLY A 16 -8.88 -18.63 35.66
C GLY A 16 -7.41 -19.03 35.88
N ARG A 17 -6.47 -18.07 35.87
CA ARG A 17 -5.05 -18.32 36.19
C ARG A 17 -4.84 -18.47 37.71
N PRO A 18 -3.96 -19.38 38.15
CA PRO A 18 -3.80 -19.72 39.56
C PRO A 18 -2.94 -18.67 40.31
N PHE A 19 -3.56 -17.64 40.87
CA PHE A 19 -2.88 -16.66 41.70
C PHE A 19 -2.96 -16.98 43.20
N LYS A 20 -1.88 -16.68 43.92
CA LYS A 20 -1.80 -16.71 45.39
C LYS A 20 -1.14 -15.42 45.89
N LEU A 21 -1.42 -15.03 47.14
CA LEU A 21 -0.72 -13.90 47.76
C LEU A 21 0.78 -14.14 47.76
N GLY A 22 1.56 -13.09 47.48
CA GLY A 22 3.02 -13.19 47.35
C GLY A 22 3.52 -13.81 46.06
N THR A 23 2.65 -14.17 45.11
CA THR A 23 3.08 -14.66 43.78
C THR A 23 3.75 -13.53 42.99
N LEU A 24 4.88 -13.81 42.36
CA LEU A 24 5.59 -12.84 41.51
C LEU A 24 5.01 -12.81 40.09
N TYR A 25 4.99 -11.62 39.51
CA TYR A 25 4.38 -11.36 38.21
C TYR A 25 5.28 -10.53 37.30
N ASN A 26 5.39 -10.94 36.03
CA ASN A 26 6.04 -10.17 34.99
C ASN A 26 4.99 -9.40 34.18
N GLY A 27 4.78 -8.13 34.52
CA GLY A 27 3.86 -7.23 33.81
C GLY A 27 4.29 -6.92 32.38
N ARG A 28 5.56 -7.18 31.99
CA ARG A 28 6.02 -6.99 30.60
C ARG A 28 5.49 -8.06 29.65
N THR A 29 5.31 -9.29 30.14
CA THR A 29 4.84 -10.46 29.37
C THR A 29 3.49 -11.01 29.84
N ASP A 30 2.90 -10.40 30.88
CA ASP A 30 1.71 -10.88 31.59
C ASP A 30 1.82 -12.32 32.17
N GLU A 31 3.04 -12.76 32.49
CA GLU A 31 3.35 -14.11 32.94
C GLU A 31 3.40 -14.23 34.48
N ILE A 32 2.82 -15.31 35.00
CA ILE A 32 2.97 -15.71 36.41
C ILE A 32 4.31 -16.42 36.56
N ILE A 33 5.19 -15.91 37.42
CA ILE A 33 6.51 -16.50 37.63
C ILE A 33 6.38 -17.66 38.62
N SER A 34 6.71 -18.87 38.15
CA SER A 34 6.67 -20.08 38.95
C SER A 34 7.79 -20.08 40.01
N GLY A 35 7.43 -20.18 41.29
CA GLY A 35 8.38 -20.22 42.41
C GLY A 35 7.66 -20.21 43.76
N ASN A 36 8.43 -20.20 44.86
CA ASN A 36 7.85 -19.96 46.19
C ASN A 36 7.30 -18.53 46.26
N ALA A 37 6.15 -18.37 46.92
CA ALA A 37 5.61 -17.04 47.21
C ALA A 37 6.62 -16.23 48.02
N LEU A 38 6.60 -14.90 47.84
CA LEU A 38 7.50 -13.99 48.54
C LEU A 38 7.40 -14.12 50.06
N TRP A 39 6.21 -14.42 50.56
CA TRP A 39 5.92 -14.62 51.98
C TRP A 39 5.44 -16.04 52.24
N SER A 40 5.80 -16.58 53.41
CA SER A 40 5.34 -17.88 53.88
C SER A 40 3.87 -17.84 54.34
N ASP A 41 3.21 -19.00 54.32
CA ASP A 41 1.83 -19.14 54.80
C ASP A 41 1.65 -18.73 56.28
N ALA A 42 2.70 -18.75 57.09
CA ALA A 42 2.66 -18.32 58.49
C ALA A 42 2.60 -16.79 58.63
N GLU A 43 3.32 -16.06 57.77
CA GLU A 43 3.35 -14.59 57.76
C GLU A 43 2.03 -14.02 57.21
N LEU A 44 1.47 -14.69 56.19
CA LEU A 44 0.21 -14.33 55.54
C LEU A 44 -1.04 -14.56 56.42
N LYS A 45 -0.96 -15.42 57.45
CA LYS A 45 -2.07 -15.67 58.41
C LYS A 45 -2.49 -14.45 59.23
N THR A 46 -1.66 -13.40 59.25
CA THR A 46 -1.98 -12.13 59.94
C THR A 46 -2.73 -11.12 59.06
N GLY A 47 -3.05 -11.47 57.81
CA GLY A 47 -3.74 -10.60 56.84
C GLY A 47 -5.23 -10.41 57.12
N ASN A 48 -5.75 -9.23 56.77
CA ASN A 48 -7.18 -8.91 56.88
C ASN A 48 -7.95 -9.65 55.77
N THR A 49 -8.94 -10.46 56.16
CA THR A 49 -9.93 -11.03 55.24
C THR A 49 -11.25 -10.30 55.43
N THR A 50 -11.68 -9.56 54.41
CA THR A 50 -13.00 -8.89 54.42
C THR A 50 -13.99 -9.75 53.64
N ARG A 51 -15.11 -10.10 54.25
CA ARG A 51 -16.18 -10.88 53.61
C ARG A 51 -17.21 -9.94 53.01
N ASN A 52 -17.47 -10.09 51.71
CA ASN A 52 -18.42 -9.28 50.96
C ASN A 52 -19.20 -10.22 50.03
N GLU A 53 -20.41 -10.61 50.41
CA GLU A 53 -21.28 -11.41 49.56
C GLU A 53 -22.11 -10.50 48.67
N SER A 54 -21.70 -10.39 47.39
CA SER A 54 -22.47 -9.68 46.37
C SER A 54 -22.46 -10.48 45.08
N ALA A 55 -23.64 -10.75 44.54
CA ALA A 55 -23.80 -11.37 43.24
C ALA A 55 -24.14 -10.28 42.21
N ILE A 56 -23.32 -10.19 41.18
CA ILE A 56 -23.47 -9.28 40.05
C ILE A 56 -23.82 -10.13 38.84
N TYR A 57 -24.96 -9.83 38.23
CA TYR A 57 -25.39 -10.45 36.99
C TYR A 57 -25.37 -9.40 35.89
N SER A 58 -24.66 -9.69 34.80
CA SER A 58 -24.52 -8.82 33.64
C SER A 58 -24.84 -9.58 32.36
N LEU A 59 -25.49 -8.89 31.43
CA LEU A 59 -25.78 -9.40 30.10
C LEU A 59 -24.74 -8.80 29.15
N ILE A 60 -23.91 -9.68 28.60
CA ILE A 60 -22.96 -9.35 27.55
C ILE A 60 -23.70 -9.50 26.23
N ALA A 61 -24.17 -8.37 25.70
CA ALA A 61 -24.92 -8.29 24.46
C ALA A 61 -24.11 -8.86 23.27
N PRO A 62 -24.77 -9.27 22.17
CA PRO A 62 -24.06 -9.65 20.96
C PRO A 62 -23.36 -8.40 20.41
N GLY A 63 -22.03 -8.36 20.47
CA GLY A 63 -21.26 -7.14 20.24
C GLY A 63 -19.76 -7.37 20.05
N GLN A 64 -18.99 -6.28 19.89
CA GLN A 64 -17.56 -6.33 19.64
C GLN A 64 -16.81 -6.95 20.84
N LEU A 65 -15.76 -7.73 20.57
CA LEU A 65 -14.92 -8.40 21.57
C LEU A 65 -14.29 -7.39 22.53
N SER A 66 -14.09 -6.14 22.07
CA SER A 66 -13.72 -5.02 22.93
C SER A 66 -14.69 -4.86 24.08
N ASP A 67 -15.99 -4.88 23.84
CA ASP A 67 -17.03 -4.69 24.87
C ASP A 67 -17.02 -5.85 25.87
N LYS A 68 -16.78 -7.07 25.39
CA LYS A 68 -16.59 -8.26 26.25
C LYS A 68 -15.37 -8.10 27.17
N PHE A 69 -14.25 -7.58 26.66
CA PHE A 69 -13.08 -7.28 27.47
C PHE A 69 -13.35 -6.20 28.51
N LEU A 70 -14.13 -5.17 28.17
CA LEU A 70 -14.49 -4.10 29.11
C LEU A 70 -15.31 -4.60 30.30
N GLU A 71 -16.28 -5.48 30.05
CA GLU A 71 -17.10 -6.05 31.12
C GLU A 71 -16.31 -6.95 32.07
N LEU A 72 -15.23 -7.58 31.58
CA LEU A 72 -14.30 -8.37 32.37
C LEU A 72 -13.17 -7.55 33.01
N ASN A 73 -13.18 -6.22 32.86
CA ASN A 73 -12.11 -5.33 33.30
C ASN A 73 -10.73 -5.69 32.71
N VAL A 74 -10.71 -6.30 31.52
CA VAL A 74 -9.48 -6.59 30.76
C VAL A 74 -9.11 -5.32 30.00
N ASN A 75 -8.02 -4.65 30.41
CA ASN A 75 -7.62 -3.36 29.88
C ASN A 75 -6.20 -3.38 29.26
N GLY A 76 -5.95 -2.44 28.36
CA GLY A 76 -4.62 -2.15 27.81
C GLY A 76 -3.97 -3.35 27.12
N SER A 77 -2.66 -3.57 27.34
CA SER A 77 -1.96 -4.63 26.62
C SER A 77 -2.37 -6.06 27.01
N LEU A 78 -3.12 -6.26 28.12
CA LEU A 78 -3.68 -7.57 28.45
C LEU A 78 -4.67 -8.05 27.38
N GLN A 79 -5.42 -7.12 26.75
CA GLN A 79 -6.30 -7.46 25.62
C GLN A 79 -5.50 -8.05 24.45
N ILE A 80 -4.36 -7.44 24.13
CA ILE A 80 -3.48 -7.84 23.02
C ILE A 80 -2.81 -9.18 23.35
N ASN A 81 -2.38 -9.38 24.59
CA ASN A 81 -1.78 -10.65 25.02
C ASN A 81 -2.78 -11.81 25.02
N ILE A 82 -4.08 -11.55 25.24
CA ILE A 82 -5.13 -12.56 25.05
C ILE A 82 -5.33 -12.88 23.57
N LEU A 83 -5.45 -11.84 22.72
CA LEU A 83 -5.64 -12.01 21.27
C LEU A 83 -4.48 -12.74 20.59
N THR A 84 -3.25 -12.49 21.02
CA THR A 84 -2.03 -13.11 20.46
C THR A 84 -1.70 -14.47 21.09
N GLY A 85 -2.56 -14.95 22.01
CA GLY A 85 -2.44 -16.27 22.66
C GLY A 85 -1.38 -16.37 23.75
N VAL A 86 -0.80 -15.26 24.20
CA VAL A 86 0.16 -15.23 25.33
C VAL A 86 -0.56 -15.55 26.64
N VAL A 87 -1.76 -15.01 26.82
CA VAL A 87 -2.63 -15.28 27.96
C VAL A 87 -3.85 -16.03 27.47
N VAL A 88 -4.01 -17.28 27.90
CA VAL A 88 -5.17 -18.12 27.55
C VAL A 88 -6.16 -18.09 28.72
N PRO A 89 -7.34 -17.46 28.56
CA PRO A 89 -8.41 -17.52 29.54
C PRO A 89 -8.86 -18.96 29.78
N LYS A 90 -9.29 -19.27 31.01
CA LYS A 90 -9.78 -20.61 31.39
C LYS A 90 -11.11 -20.53 32.11
N GLY A 91 -11.82 -21.66 32.12
CA GLY A 91 -13.06 -21.81 32.88
C GLY A 91 -14.19 -20.97 32.31
N SER A 92 -14.77 -20.10 33.13
CA SER A 92 -15.92 -19.25 32.82
C SER A 92 -15.64 -18.17 31.76
N THR A 93 -14.36 -17.88 31.47
CA THR A 93 -13.91 -16.86 30.51
C THR A 93 -13.38 -17.42 29.19
N ASP A 94 -13.44 -18.75 29.02
CA ASP A 94 -12.95 -19.48 27.85
C ASP A 94 -13.65 -19.05 26.53
N TYR A 95 -14.86 -18.50 26.64
CA TYR A 95 -15.60 -17.95 25.49
C TYR A 95 -14.90 -16.77 24.80
N LEU A 96 -13.94 -16.08 25.45
CA LEU A 96 -13.21 -14.96 24.85
C LEU A 96 -12.27 -15.38 23.72
N THR A 97 -11.77 -16.62 23.76
CA THR A 97 -10.82 -17.17 22.79
C THR A 97 -11.44 -18.27 21.94
N LYS A 98 -12.73 -18.57 22.15
CA LYS A 98 -13.43 -19.62 21.42
C LYS A 98 -13.90 -19.07 20.07
N LYS A 99 -13.29 -19.58 19.00
CA LYS A 99 -13.72 -19.29 17.63
C LYS A 99 -15.18 -19.69 17.41
N LYS A 100 -15.88 -18.92 16.60
CA LYS A 100 -17.21 -19.29 16.09
C LYS A 100 -17.12 -20.64 15.36
N GLN A 101 -18.12 -21.50 15.56
CA GLN A 101 -18.19 -22.79 14.85
C GLN A 101 -18.61 -22.62 13.40
N THR A 102 -19.44 -21.62 13.13
CA THR A 102 -19.93 -21.27 11.80
C THR A 102 -19.98 -19.76 11.65
N PHE A 103 -19.83 -19.24 10.42
CA PHE A 103 -19.95 -17.79 10.18
C PHE A 103 -21.39 -17.26 10.35
N ARG A 104 -22.40 -18.14 10.34
CA ARG A 104 -23.84 -17.82 10.51
C ARG A 104 -24.34 -18.15 11.91
N GLU A 105 -23.59 -17.67 12.90
CA GLU A 105 -24.00 -17.81 14.30
C GLU A 105 -23.84 -16.50 15.05
N SER A 106 -24.84 -16.23 15.88
CA SER A 106 -24.83 -15.15 16.86
C SER A 106 -24.83 -15.75 18.25
N SER A 107 -24.16 -15.09 19.19
CA SER A 107 -24.07 -15.54 20.56
C SER A 107 -24.16 -14.39 21.55
N VAL A 108 -24.80 -14.66 22.68
CA VAL A 108 -25.00 -13.74 23.81
C VAL A 108 -24.53 -14.45 25.07
N HIS A 109 -23.86 -13.72 25.95
CA HIS A 109 -23.33 -14.30 27.18
C HIS A 109 -24.01 -13.65 28.39
N VAL A 110 -24.46 -14.46 29.34
CA VAL A 110 -24.94 -13.99 30.63
C VAL A 110 -23.90 -14.34 31.67
N ARG A 111 -23.23 -13.31 32.19
CA ARG A 111 -22.16 -13.44 33.17
C ARG A 111 -22.75 -13.35 34.58
N CYS A 112 -22.39 -14.34 35.39
CA CYS A 112 -22.72 -14.44 36.80
C CYS A 112 -21.42 -14.35 37.60
N TYR A 113 -21.27 -13.27 38.36
CA TYR A 113 -20.07 -13.01 39.13
C TYR A 113 -20.43 -12.84 40.60
N CYS A 114 -19.93 -13.74 41.45
CA CYS A 114 -20.19 -13.74 42.89
C CYS A 114 -18.91 -13.41 43.64
N ASN A 115 -18.88 -12.26 44.32
CA ASN A 115 -17.82 -11.93 45.28
C ASN A 115 -18.06 -12.67 46.59
N THR A 116 -16.99 -13.22 47.18
CA THR A 116 -17.06 -13.96 48.45
C THR A 116 -16.15 -13.32 49.51
N ALA A 117 -14.89 -13.08 49.18
CA ALA A 117 -13.89 -12.59 50.13
C ALA A 117 -12.78 -11.79 49.46
N LEU A 118 -12.28 -10.79 50.16
CA LEU A 118 -11.10 -10.02 49.80
C LEU A 118 -9.99 -10.34 50.80
N ARG A 119 -8.86 -10.87 50.32
CA ARG A 119 -7.67 -11.12 51.15
C ARG A 119 -6.57 -10.15 50.76
N GLN A 120 -5.96 -9.51 51.75
CA GLN A 120 -4.87 -8.57 51.57
C GLN A 120 -3.69 -8.90 52.48
N VAL A 121 -2.48 -8.71 51.98
CA VAL A 121 -1.25 -8.82 52.77
C VAL A 121 -1.22 -7.69 53.83
N PRO A 122 -0.80 -7.94 55.07
CA PRO A 122 -0.61 -6.90 56.08
C PRO A 122 0.27 -5.75 55.59
N THR A 123 -0.16 -4.50 55.79
CA THR A 123 0.58 -3.30 55.33
C THR A 123 2.03 -3.26 55.83
N ARG A 124 2.28 -3.76 57.05
CA ARG A 124 3.64 -3.86 57.63
C ARG A 124 4.62 -4.61 56.73
N LEU A 125 4.19 -5.63 56.00
CA LEU A 125 5.07 -6.43 55.12
C LEU A 125 5.47 -5.70 53.82
N LEU A 126 4.84 -4.56 53.52
CA LEU A 126 5.21 -3.68 52.41
C LEU A 126 6.10 -2.51 52.84
N GLU A 127 6.13 -2.21 54.15
CA GLU A 127 6.87 -1.11 54.76
C GLU A 127 8.10 -1.57 55.56
N ASP A 128 8.29 -2.89 55.75
CA ASP A 128 9.37 -3.47 56.53
C ASP A 128 10.72 -3.45 55.76
N ASP A 129 11.78 -2.98 56.42
CA ASP A 129 13.17 -3.05 55.90
C ASP A 129 13.70 -4.50 55.85
N GLU A 130 12.97 -5.47 56.44
CA GLU A 130 13.33 -6.90 56.44
C GLU A 130 13.27 -7.56 55.05
N PHE A 131 12.46 -7.04 54.11
CA PHE A 131 12.28 -7.63 52.78
C PHE A 131 12.72 -6.67 51.69
N CYS A 132 13.86 -6.98 51.06
CA CYS A 132 14.41 -6.15 50.00
C CYS A 132 14.35 -6.84 48.63
N TYR A 133 14.35 -6.05 47.54
CA TYR A 133 14.39 -6.62 46.18
C TYR A 133 15.59 -7.56 45.98
N SER A 134 16.72 -7.29 46.63
CA SER A 134 17.91 -8.14 46.55
C SER A 134 17.68 -9.57 47.05
N ASP A 135 16.70 -9.80 47.92
CA ASP A 135 16.30 -11.14 48.37
C ASP A 135 15.34 -11.83 47.39
N VAL A 136 14.52 -11.05 46.68
CA VAL A 136 13.68 -11.53 45.56
C VAL A 136 14.56 -12.00 44.40
N ALA A 137 15.65 -11.28 44.11
CA ALA A 137 16.59 -11.57 43.03
C ALA A 137 17.41 -12.86 43.24
N LYS A 138 17.62 -13.31 44.49
CA LYS A 138 18.36 -14.54 44.82
C LYS A 138 17.58 -15.83 44.52
N ILE A 139 16.28 -15.74 44.26
CA ILE A 139 15.38 -16.88 44.07
C ILE A 139 15.18 -17.16 42.56
N GLY A 140 16.09 -17.85 41.87
CA GLY A 140 15.83 -18.43 40.53
C GLY A 140 15.47 -17.46 39.38
N LYS A 141 14.52 -17.83 38.49
CA LYS A 141 14.05 -17.06 37.29
C LYS A 141 13.44 -15.67 37.63
N ASN A 142 13.50 -15.23 38.88
CA ASN A 142 12.80 -14.06 39.42
C ASN A 142 13.42 -12.69 39.07
N GLY A 143 14.54 -12.66 38.34
CA GLY A 143 15.14 -11.43 37.80
C GLY A 143 14.31 -10.74 36.71
N THR A 144 13.19 -11.33 36.28
CA THR A 144 12.26 -10.73 35.30
C THR A 144 10.99 -10.17 35.94
N ALA A 145 10.74 -10.47 37.23
CA ALA A 145 9.57 -10.01 37.97
C ALA A 145 9.54 -8.48 38.04
N THR A 146 8.33 -7.94 37.91
CA THR A 146 8.08 -6.49 38.00
C THR A 146 7.12 -6.15 39.12
N HIS A 147 6.23 -7.08 39.48
CA HIS A 147 5.20 -6.90 40.49
C HIS A 147 5.06 -8.15 41.38
N VAL A 148 4.43 -7.98 42.55
CA VAL A 148 4.01 -9.05 43.46
C VAL A 148 2.53 -8.91 43.81
N VAL A 149 1.84 -10.04 43.95
CA VAL A 149 0.41 -10.04 44.32
C VAL A 149 0.25 -9.70 45.81
N THR A 150 -0.41 -8.59 46.11
CA THR A 150 -0.64 -8.12 47.48
C THR A 150 -2.09 -8.22 47.93
N GLN A 151 -3.03 -8.33 46.99
CA GLN A 151 -4.45 -8.43 47.28
C GLN A 151 -5.14 -9.31 46.24
N ILE A 152 -6.09 -10.14 46.68
CA ILE A 152 -6.88 -11.01 45.84
C ILE A 152 -8.35 -10.92 46.25
N GLN A 153 -9.21 -10.59 45.29
CA GLN A 153 -10.65 -10.77 45.39
C GLN A 153 -10.98 -12.21 44.96
N TYR A 154 -11.48 -12.99 45.90
CA TYR A 154 -12.01 -14.32 45.68
C TYR A 154 -13.49 -14.28 45.34
N GLY A 155 -13.92 -15.27 44.58
CA GLY A 155 -15.28 -15.41 44.12
C GLY A 155 -15.49 -16.62 43.24
N SER A 156 -16.62 -16.61 42.55
CA SER A 156 -16.87 -17.54 41.45
C SER A 156 -17.43 -16.79 40.27
N GLU A 157 -16.90 -17.10 39.09
CA GLU A 157 -17.46 -16.65 37.84
C GLU A 157 -18.08 -17.83 37.09
N SER A 158 -19.20 -17.56 36.41
CA SER A 158 -19.89 -18.51 35.55
C SER A 158 -20.59 -17.79 34.42
N THR A 159 -20.64 -18.43 33.26
CA THR A 159 -21.15 -17.84 32.03
C THR A 159 -22.13 -18.78 31.36
N PHE A 160 -23.31 -18.26 31.03
CA PHE A 160 -24.25 -18.92 30.12
C PHE A 160 -24.07 -18.33 28.72
N THR A 161 -23.59 -19.13 27.78
CA THR A 161 -23.49 -18.73 26.37
C THR A 161 -24.70 -19.27 25.63
N LEU A 162 -25.56 -18.36 25.16
CA LEU A 162 -26.69 -18.68 24.31
C LEU A 162 -26.27 -18.48 22.85
N THR A 163 -26.44 -19.50 22.02
CA THR A 163 -26.06 -19.47 20.61
C THR A 163 -27.27 -19.78 19.75
N LYS A 164 -27.45 -18.98 18.70
CA LYS A 164 -28.45 -19.22 17.66
C LYS A 164 -27.78 -19.20 16.29
N ARG A 165 -28.07 -20.23 15.50
CA ARG A 165 -27.64 -20.34 14.09
C ARG A 165 -28.76 -19.86 13.17
N TYR A 166 -28.40 -19.15 12.11
CA TYR A 166 -29.35 -18.58 11.15
C TYR A 166 -29.00 -18.94 9.72
N LYS A 167 -29.96 -18.76 8.80
CA LYS A 167 -29.81 -19.19 7.40
C LYS A 167 -29.28 -18.08 6.51
N ASP A 168 -29.81 -16.87 6.58
CA ASP A 168 -29.37 -15.75 5.74
C ASP A 168 -28.73 -14.64 6.58
N VAL A 169 -27.75 -13.92 6.00
CA VAL A 169 -27.03 -12.82 6.70
C VAL A 169 -27.99 -11.70 7.13
N LYS A 170 -29.11 -11.52 6.40
CA LYS A 170 -30.16 -10.55 6.76
C LYS A 170 -30.86 -10.90 8.08
N ASP A 171 -30.86 -12.17 8.46
CA ASP A 171 -31.47 -12.67 9.69
C ASP A 171 -30.52 -12.58 10.89
N GLU A 172 -29.27 -12.12 10.69
CA GLU A 172 -28.28 -12.00 11.75
C GLU A 172 -28.75 -11.05 12.85
N GLN A 173 -29.28 -9.89 12.44
CA GLN A 173 -29.81 -8.89 13.37
C GLN A 173 -31.02 -9.45 14.12
N ASP A 174 -31.94 -10.12 13.43
CA ASP A 174 -33.12 -10.74 14.04
C ASP A 174 -32.71 -11.83 15.06
N ALA A 175 -31.71 -12.64 14.73
CA ALA A 175 -31.17 -13.65 15.64
C ALA A 175 -30.48 -13.02 16.86
N ALA A 176 -29.72 -11.95 16.67
CA ALA A 176 -29.06 -11.20 17.73
C ALA A 176 -30.08 -10.53 18.67
N ASP A 177 -31.12 -9.90 18.13
CA ASP A 177 -32.19 -9.26 18.89
C ASP A 177 -32.97 -10.30 19.71
N GLN A 178 -33.27 -11.46 19.11
CA GLN A 178 -33.93 -12.56 19.82
C GLN A 178 -33.06 -13.14 20.95
N LEU A 179 -31.75 -13.29 20.73
CA LEU A 179 -30.83 -13.75 21.76
C LEU A 179 -30.67 -12.72 22.90
N ALA A 180 -30.68 -11.42 22.60
CA ALA A 180 -30.64 -10.37 23.61
C ALA A 180 -31.89 -10.42 24.52
N VAL A 181 -33.07 -10.69 23.94
CA VAL A 181 -34.31 -10.90 24.70
C VAL A 181 -34.19 -12.15 25.59
N TYR A 182 -33.73 -13.28 25.07
CA TYR A 182 -33.55 -14.50 25.86
C TYR A 182 -32.49 -14.34 26.97
N GLY A 183 -31.38 -13.68 26.69
CA GLY A 183 -30.37 -13.34 27.68
C GLY A 183 -30.92 -12.44 28.78
N GLY A 184 -31.73 -11.43 28.42
CA GLY A 184 -32.43 -10.57 29.37
C GLY A 184 -33.40 -11.34 30.28
N HIS A 185 -34.17 -12.28 29.72
CA HIS A 185 -35.03 -13.16 30.53
C HIS A 185 -34.22 -14.02 31.51
N LEU A 186 -33.13 -14.63 31.05
CA LEU A 186 -32.25 -15.45 31.90
C LEU A 186 -31.65 -14.62 33.05
N LEU A 187 -31.25 -13.38 32.75
CA LEU A 187 -30.74 -12.42 33.73
C LEU A 187 -31.77 -12.11 34.83
N GLU A 188 -33.03 -11.91 34.46
CA GLU A 188 -34.11 -11.63 35.40
C GLU A 188 -34.44 -12.84 36.29
N VAL A 189 -34.32 -14.07 35.75
CA VAL A 189 -34.47 -15.30 36.54
C VAL A 189 -33.34 -15.45 37.56
N LEU A 190 -32.10 -15.15 37.17
CA LEU A 190 -30.94 -15.14 38.08
C LEU A 190 -31.08 -14.09 39.20
N ARG A 191 -31.78 -12.99 38.93
CA ARG A 191 -32.14 -11.96 39.92
C ARG A 191 -33.34 -12.33 40.81
N GLY A 192 -33.92 -13.52 40.64
CA GLY A 192 -34.97 -14.06 41.50
C GLY A 192 -36.41 -13.87 41.00
N LYS A 193 -36.63 -13.42 39.76
CA LYS A 193 -37.98 -13.35 39.18
C LYS A 193 -38.40 -14.72 38.65
N THR A 194 -39.64 -15.13 38.95
CA THR A 194 -40.21 -16.37 38.43
C THR A 194 -40.76 -16.16 37.01
N MET A 195 -40.27 -16.96 36.06
CA MET A 195 -40.71 -16.95 34.66
C MET A 195 -41.22 -18.34 34.26
N THR A 196 -42.33 -18.39 33.51
CA THR A 196 -42.88 -19.62 32.93
C THR A 196 -42.62 -19.63 31.42
N THR A 197 -41.84 -20.59 30.93
CA THR A 197 -41.63 -20.78 29.49
C THR A 197 -42.88 -21.41 28.86
N ASN A 198 -43.50 -20.76 27.88
CA ASN A 198 -44.55 -21.36 27.05
C ASN A 198 -43.93 -22.55 26.29
N GLY A 199 -44.50 -23.75 26.40
CA GLY A 199 -43.89 -25.05 26.07
C GLY A 199 -43.46 -25.34 24.62
N ASN A 200 -43.18 -24.33 23.79
CA ASN A 200 -42.51 -24.52 22.50
C ASN A 200 -41.00 -24.62 22.72
N LYS A 201 -40.36 -25.67 22.19
CA LYS A 201 -38.90 -25.81 22.21
C LYS A 201 -38.27 -24.71 21.36
N SER A 202 -37.42 -23.88 21.96
CA SER A 202 -36.60 -22.92 21.24
C SER A 202 -35.49 -23.61 20.46
N ASP A 203 -35.02 -22.93 19.41
CA ASP A 203 -33.88 -23.33 18.57
C ASP A 203 -32.53 -22.77 19.10
N VAL A 204 -32.49 -22.41 20.39
CA VAL A 204 -31.35 -21.75 21.04
C VAL A 204 -30.57 -22.76 21.88
N GLU A 205 -29.30 -22.95 21.52
CA GLU A 205 -28.35 -23.79 22.26
C GLU A 205 -27.78 -23.00 23.44
N CYS A 206 -27.53 -23.68 24.55
CA CYS A 206 -26.88 -23.11 25.74
C CYS A 206 -25.61 -23.88 26.07
N LEU A 207 -24.53 -23.16 26.36
CA LEU A 207 -23.32 -23.69 26.96
C LEU A 207 -23.04 -22.98 28.27
N PHE A 208 -23.08 -23.72 29.37
CA PHE A 208 -22.72 -23.20 30.69
C PHE A 208 -21.28 -23.59 31.06
N GLN A 209 -20.49 -22.60 31.46
CA GLN A 209 -19.12 -22.73 31.92
C GLN A 209 -18.97 -22.07 33.29
N SER A 210 -18.26 -22.70 34.22
CA SER A 210 -18.04 -22.19 35.57
C SER A 210 -16.61 -22.48 36.04
N ASP A 211 -16.12 -21.64 36.95
CA ASP A 211 -14.80 -21.86 37.57
C ASP A 211 -14.82 -22.91 38.69
N PHE A 212 -16.00 -23.41 39.04
CA PHE A 212 -16.21 -24.52 39.97
C PHE A 212 -16.75 -25.78 39.27
N GLN A 213 -16.51 -26.93 39.87
CA GLN A 213 -17.04 -28.21 39.37
C GLN A 213 -18.49 -28.38 39.82
N LEU A 214 -19.37 -28.73 38.88
CA LEU A 214 -20.77 -29.01 39.21
C LEU A 214 -20.88 -30.25 40.11
N PRO A 215 -21.86 -30.29 41.04
CA PRO A 215 -22.10 -31.47 41.86
C PRO A 215 -22.43 -32.68 40.98
N LYS A 216 -22.01 -33.88 41.38
CA LYS A 216 -22.14 -35.12 40.58
C LYS A 216 -23.57 -35.41 40.07
N ASN A 217 -24.60 -34.87 40.73
CA ASN A 217 -26.01 -35.09 40.41
C ASN A 217 -26.64 -33.99 39.54
N VAL A 218 -25.88 -32.96 39.15
CA VAL A 218 -26.36 -31.80 38.38
C VAL A 218 -25.70 -31.82 37.01
N LYS A 219 -26.51 -31.82 35.94
CA LYS A 219 -26.02 -31.71 34.55
C LYS A 219 -25.99 -30.25 34.11
N SER A 220 -25.02 -29.92 33.26
CA SER A 220 -24.91 -28.61 32.62
C SER A 220 -26.06 -28.42 31.61
N PRO A 221 -26.72 -27.24 31.58
CA PRO A 221 -27.81 -26.97 30.64
C PRO A 221 -27.30 -26.89 29.20
N THR A 222 -28.06 -27.50 28.27
CA THR A 222 -27.75 -27.53 26.82
C THR A 222 -28.73 -26.76 25.95
N THR A 223 -29.94 -26.47 26.47
CA THR A 223 -30.94 -25.63 25.79
C THR A 223 -31.32 -24.43 26.65
N TYR A 224 -31.96 -23.42 26.05
CA TYR A 224 -32.45 -22.26 26.77
C TYR A 224 -33.45 -22.61 27.90
N GLU A 225 -34.36 -23.57 27.69
CA GLU A 225 -35.32 -23.97 28.73
C GLU A 225 -34.65 -24.69 29.90
N GLU A 226 -33.62 -25.50 29.62
CA GLU A 226 -32.77 -26.09 30.66
C GLU A 226 -32.00 -25.02 31.42
N ALA A 227 -31.51 -23.99 30.72
CA ALA A 227 -30.79 -22.86 31.32
C ALA A 227 -31.67 -22.05 32.28
N ILE A 228 -32.93 -21.78 31.93
CA ILE A 228 -33.89 -21.08 32.81
C ILE A 228 -34.17 -21.90 34.09
N LYS A 229 -34.35 -23.22 33.96
CA LYS A 229 -34.55 -24.10 35.12
C LYS A 229 -33.31 -24.19 36.00
N PHE A 230 -32.13 -24.24 35.38
CA PHE A 230 -30.85 -24.26 36.07
C PHE A 230 -30.58 -22.94 36.79
N ALA A 231 -30.84 -21.80 36.14
CA ALA A 231 -30.71 -20.45 36.70
C ALA A 231 -31.55 -20.25 37.96
N GLY A 232 -32.79 -20.75 37.99
CA GLY A 232 -33.65 -20.69 39.18
C GLY A 232 -33.11 -21.41 40.42
N LYS A 233 -32.14 -22.33 40.25
CA LYS A 233 -31.44 -23.03 41.35
C LYS A 233 -29.97 -22.64 41.47
N PHE A 234 -29.52 -21.64 40.70
CA PHE A 234 -28.10 -21.33 40.52
C PHE A 234 -27.40 -20.95 41.83
N THR A 235 -28.02 -20.10 42.65
CA THR A 235 -27.42 -19.65 43.93
C THR A 235 -27.15 -20.83 44.87
N GLN A 236 -28.04 -21.82 44.92
CA GLN A 236 -27.85 -23.04 45.73
C GLN A 236 -26.74 -23.92 45.15
N ILE A 237 -26.76 -24.17 43.84
CA ILE A 237 -25.74 -24.98 43.14
C ILE A 237 -24.35 -24.37 43.30
N SER A 238 -24.25 -23.04 43.15
CA SER A 238 -23.00 -22.29 43.29
C SER A 238 -22.44 -22.37 44.71
N SER A 239 -23.30 -22.21 45.73
CA SER A 239 -22.88 -22.33 47.14
C SER A 239 -22.39 -23.75 47.49
N ASP A 240 -23.05 -24.79 46.98
CA ASP A 240 -22.71 -26.19 47.27
C ASP A 240 -21.40 -26.64 46.61
N SER A 241 -20.95 -25.93 45.56
CA SER A 241 -19.83 -26.34 44.70
C SER A 241 -18.52 -25.60 44.98
N MET A 242 -18.56 -24.48 45.71
CA MET A 242 -17.36 -23.69 46.01
C MET A 242 -16.47 -24.35 47.08
N ALA A 243 -15.15 -24.25 46.88
CA ALA A 243 -14.16 -24.72 47.85
C ALA A 243 -14.29 -23.98 49.19
N LYS A 244 -14.31 -24.72 50.29
CA LYS A 244 -14.47 -24.21 51.66
C LYS A 244 -13.13 -23.97 52.35
N ASP A 245 -13.02 -22.87 53.10
CA ASP A 245 -11.84 -22.53 53.91
C ASP A 245 -11.75 -23.40 55.18
N VAL A 246 -10.65 -23.26 55.94
CA VAL A 246 -10.48 -23.80 57.30
C VAL A 246 -11.44 -23.06 58.24
N GLY A 247 -12.70 -23.50 58.23
CA GLY A 247 -13.85 -22.79 58.78
C GLY A 247 -15.19 -23.14 58.13
N ASN A 248 -15.20 -23.99 57.08
CA ASN A 248 -16.38 -24.49 56.36
C ASN A 248 -17.15 -23.48 55.48
N GLU A 249 -16.61 -22.29 55.23
CA GLU A 249 -17.24 -21.27 54.36
C GLU A 249 -16.61 -21.24 52.95
N PRO A 250 -17.43 -21.14 51.87
CA PRO A 250 -16.94 -21.13 50.51
C PRO A 250 -16.15 -19.86 50.16
N LEU A 251 -14.95 -20.01 49.61
CA LEU A 251 -14.12 -18.92 49.09
C LEU A 251 -14.18 -18.82 47.57
N GLY A 252 -14.31 -19.95 46.86
CA GLY A 252 -14.18 -19.97 45.41
C GLY A 252 -12.73 -19.75 44.93
N GLY A 253 -12.56 -19.36 43.66
CA GLY A 253 -11.28 -19.10 43.02
C GLY A 253 -10.86 -17.62 43.07
N PRO A 254 -9.60 -17.29 42.75
CA PRO A 254 -9.16 -15.90 42.64
C PRO A 254 -9.76 -15.28 41.36
N CYS A 255 -10.39 -14.11 41.45
CA CYS A 255 -11.09 -13.45 40.34
C CYS A 255 -10.42 -12.15 39.88
N ILE A 256 -10.03 -11.28 40.82
CA ILE A 256 -9.29 -10.03 40.55
C ILE A 256 -8.08 -9.99 41.48
N VAL A 257 -6.93 -9.54 40.97
CA VAL A 257 -5.70 -9.38 41.75
C VAL A 257 -5.16 -7.97 41.63
N TRP A 258 -4.62 -7.45 42.72
CA TRP A 258 -3.81 -6.24 42.72
C TRP A 258 -2.34 -6.59 42.83
N LEU A 259 -1.58 -6.05 41.90
CA LEU A 259 -0.16 -6.31 41.70
C LEU A 259 0.61 -5.07 42.12
N TYR A 260 1.38 -5.19 43.19
CA TYR A 260 2.20 -4.11 43.71
C TYR A 260 3.57 -4.08 43.03
N PRO A 261 4.05 -2.93 42.55
CA PRO A 261 5.30 -2.82 41.81
C PRO A 261 6.51 -3.06 42.72
N LEU A 262 7.43 -3.92 42.29
CA LEU A 262 8.61 -4.30 43.08
C LEU A 262 9.61 -3.16 43.25
N VAL A 263 9.60 -2.16 42.36
CA VAL A 263 10.45 -0.97 42.48
C VAL A 263 10.15 -0.14 43.71
N LEU A 264 8.96 -0.30 44.31
CA LEU A 264 8.57 0.39 45.54
C LEU A 264 8.99 -0.35 46.82
N LEU A 265 9.62 -1.53 46.72
CA LEU A 265 10.17 -2.23 47.87
C LEU A 265 11.55 -1.67 48.28
N PRO A 266 11.96 -1.82 49.55
CA PRO A 266 13.30 -1.43 50.01
C PRO A 266 14.44 -2.07 49.20
N ALA A 267 15.53 -1.32 48.99
CA ALA A 267 16.72 -1.71 48.20
C ALA A 267 16.40 -2.24 46.78
N SER A 268 15.50 -1.56 46.06
CA SER A 268 15.06 -1.88 44.70
C SER A 268 15.96 -1.38 43.57
N ASP A 269 17.20 -0.96 43.88
CA ASP A 269 18.15 -0.48 42.88
C ASP A 269 18.41 -1.55 41.80
N GLY A 270 17.95 -1.29 40.58
CA GLY A 270 18.05 -2.23 39.44
C GLY A 270 16.87 -3.20 39.28
N ALA A 271 15.80 -3.07 40.09
CA ALA A 271 14.60 -3.87 39.92
C ALA A 271 13.92 -3.62 38.56
N PRO A 272 13.51 -4.67 37.83
CA PRO A 272 12.80 -4.49 36.58
C PRO A 272 11.45 -3.81 36.79
N ALA A 273 11.15 -2.86 35.92
CA ALA A 273 9.93 -2.07 36.00
C ALA A 273 9.09 -2.21 34.73
N LEU A 274 7.78 -2.04 34.87
CA LEU A 274 6.88 -1.79 33.74
C LEU A 274 6.99 -0.31 33.36
N LYS A 275 7.64 0.03 32.25
CA LYS A 275 7.95 1.43 31.92
C LYS A 275 6.78 2.18 31.28
N ASN A 276 6.12 1.55 30.31
CA ASN A 276 4.96 2.11 29.62
C ASN A 276 3.82 1.10 29.57
N GLU A 277 2.62 1.58 29.26
CA GLU A 277 1.43 0.74 29.06
C GLU A 277 0.64 1.22 27.83
N ILE A 278 0.03 0.29 27.08
CA ILE A 278 -0.84 0.64 25.96
C ILE A 278 -2.19 1.03 26.54
N ASN A 279 -2.68 2.22 26.16
CA ASN A 279 -3.94 2.70 26.68
C ASN A 279 -5.14 1.91 26.13
N ARG A 280 -6.26 2.00 26.84
CA ARG A 280 -7.51 1.28 26.52
C ARG A 280 -8.04 1.58 25.11
N THR A 281 -7.91 2.82 24.63
CA THR A 281 -8.39 3.22 23.31
C THR A 281 -7.62 2.52 22.19
N LEU A 282 -6.27 2.54 22.25
CA LEU A 282 -5.43 1.90 21.24
C LEU A 282 -5.53 0.37 21.29
N ALA A 283 -5.66 -0.20 22.49
CA ALA A 283 -5.93 -1.63 22.65
C ALA A 283 -7.28 -2.01 22.02
N SER A 284 -8.34 -1.21 22.24
CA SER A 284 -9.65 -1.45 21.62
C SER A 284 -9.62 -1.31 20.10
N ASP A 285 -8.84 -0.38 19.55
CA ASP A 285 -8.66 -0.24 18.10
C ASP A 285 -7.91 -1.46 17.51
N CYS A 286 -6.90 -1.96 18.22
CA CYS A 286 -6.23 -3.21 17.86
C CYS A 286 -7.20 -4.40 17.88
N VAL A 287 -8.06 -4.50 18.89
CA VAL A 287 -9.09 -5.55 19.00
C VAL A 287 -10.01 -5.51 17.78
N LYS A 288 -10.50 -4.33 17.38
CA LYS A 288 -11.36 -4.19 16.19
C LYS A 288 -10.72 -4.73 14.92
N HIS A 289 -9.45 -4.40 14.66
CA HIS A 289 -8.73 -4.93 13.50
C HIS A 289 -8.57 -6.46 13.58
N MET A 290 -8.20 -6.99 14.75
CA MET A 290 -8.05 -8.43 14.97
C MET A 290 -9.37 -9.20 14.80
N GLN A 291 -10.49 -8.63 15.24
CA GLN A 291 -11.82 -9.20 15.01
C GLN A 291 -12.17 -9.24 13.52
N GLY A 292 -11.87 -8.17 12.77
CA GLY A 292 -12.08 -8.17 11.32
C GLY A 292 -11.28 -9.29 10.62
N TYR A 293 -10.06 -9.58 11.09
CA TYR A 293 -9.29 -10.72 10.59
C TYR A 293 -9.89 -12.07 10.97
N GLU A 294 -10.43 -12.22 12.18
CA GLU A 294 -11.10 -13.45 12.61
C GLU A 294 -12.38 -13.72 11.80
N GLU A 295 -13.13 -12.68 11.44
CA GLU A 295 -14.30 -12.78 10.56
C GLU A 295 -13.91 -13.26 9.15
N VAL A 296 -12.82 -12.71 8.60
CA VAL A 296 -12.24 -13.14 7.33
C VAL A 296 -11.82 -14.62 7.40
N ASP A 297 -11.12 -15.04 8.46
CA ASP A 297 -10.69 -16.43 8.69
C ASP A 297 -11.89 -17.39 8.77
N THR A 298 -12.90 -17.03 9.55
CA THR A 298 -14.12 -17.86 9.76
C THR A 298 -14.91 -18.02 8.46
N LYS A 299 -15.06 -16.94 7.69
CA LYS A 299 -15.76 -16.97 6.40
C LYS A 299 -15.00 -17.79 5.36
N LEU A 300 -13.67 -17.67 5.33
CA LEU A 300 -12.80 -18.46 4.48
C LEU A 300 -12.90 -19.95 4.81
N ASP A 301 -12.86 -20.33 6.09
CA ASP A 301 -13.06 -21.72 6.52
C ASP A 301 -14.45 -22.25 6.14
N TYR A 302 -15.50 -21.42 6.26
CA TYR A 302 -16.83 -21.81 5.79
C TYR A 302 -16.85 -22.13 4.29
N MET A 303 -16.25 -21.26 3.46
CA MET A 303 -16.22 -21.45 2.01
C MET A 303 -15.35 -22.65 1.61
N LEU A 304 -14.21 -22.86 2.26
CA LEU A 304 -13.32 -24.00 1.98
C LEU A 304 -13.95 -25.34 2.37
N ASN A 305 -14.81 -25.36 3.39
CA ASN A 305 -15.55 -26.55 3.82
C ASN A 305 -16.82 -26.83 2.97
N ASP A 306 -17.14 -25.98 2.00
CA ASP A 306 -18.28 -26.18 1.12
C ASP A 306 -18.04 -27.35 0.13
N PRO A 307 -18.94 -28.35 0.06
CA PRO A 307 -18.78 -29.50 -0.83
C PRO A 307 -18.69 -29.17 -2.32
N LEU A 308 -19.27 -28.05 -2.76
CA LEU A 308 -19.19 -27.60 -4.16
C LEU A 308 -17.83 -27.00 -4.46
N VAL A 309 -17.25 -26.26 -3.51
CA VAL A 309 -15.90 -25.67 -3.67
C VAL A 309 -14.86 -26.77 -3.88
N ALA A 310 -14.96 -27.89 -3.16
CA ALA A 310 -14.07 -29.04 -3.36
C ALA A 310 -14.14 -29.65 -4.77
N LYS A 311 -15.21 -29.41 -5.54
CA LYS A 311 -15.36 -29.85 -6.94
C LYS A 311 -14.87 -28.80 -7.95
N LEU A 312 -14.76 -27.54 -7.54
CA LEU A 312 -14.38 -26.40 -8.38
C LEU A 312 -12.89 -26.05 -8.15
N ASN A 313 -11.98 -26.91 -8.63
CA ASN A 313 -10.53 -26.79 -8.44
C ASN A 313 -9.95 -25.36 -8.55
N PRO A 314 -10.12 -24.62 -9.66
CA PRO A 314 -9.51 -23.29 -9.78
C PRO A 314 -10.04 -22.29 -8.74
N PHE A 315 -11.29 -22.46 -8.30
CA PHE A 315 -11.88 -21.63 -7.25
C PHE A 315 -11.36 -22.05 -5.86
N HIS A 316 -11.21 -23.36 -5.63
CA HIS A 316 -10.61 -23.90 -4.41
C HIS A 316 -9.15 -23.46 -4.24
N GLU A 317 -8.33 -23.56 -5.30
CA GLU A 317 -6.93 -23.13 -5.30
C GLU A 317 -6.78 -21.65 -4.96
N LYS A 318 -7.63 -20.77 -5.52
CA LYS A 318 -7.64 -19.33 -5.16
C LYS A 318 -7.88 -19.09 -3.67
N LEU A 319 -8.84 -19.81 -3.07
CA LEU A 319 -9.14 -19.69 -1.64
C LEU A 319 -8.00 -20.29 -0.78
N GLN A 320 -7.38 -21.38 -1.21
CA GLN A 320 -6.22 -21.96 -0.53
C GLN A 320 -4.99 -21.05 -0.60
N ASP A 321 -4.70 -20.47 -1.77
CA ASP A 321 -3.63 -19.49 -1.97
C ASP A 321 -3.82 -18.28 -1.06
N PHE A 322 -5.04 -17.75 -1.01
CA PHE A 322 -5.41 -16.67 -0.11
C PHE A 322 -5.18 -17.08 1.35
N ARG A 323 -5.67 -18.26 1.75
CA ARG A 323 -5.48 -18.81 3.11
C ARG A 323 -4.01 -18.91 3.50
N GLN A 324 -3.14 -19.37 2.60
CA GLN A 324 -1.71 -19.51 2.87
C GLN A 324 -1.07 -18.15 3.18
N HIS A 325 -1.28 -17.15 2.33
CA HIS A 325 -0.68 -15.83 2.50
C HIS A 325 -1.31 -15.06 3.67
N PHE A 326 -2.62 -15.18 3.86
CA PHE A 326 -3.33 -14.58 4.98
C PHE A 326 -2.87 -15.19 6.33
N SER A 327 -2.72 -16.51 6.41
CA SER A 327 -2.22 -17.20 7.61
C SER A 327 -0.77 -16.80 7.93
N SER A 328 0.09 -16.67 6.90
CA SER A 328 1.46 -16.18 7.07
C SER A 328 1.48 -14.76 7.62
N PHE A 329 0.68 -13.86 7.06
CA PHE A 329 0.52 -12.49 7.53
C PHE A 329 0.01 -12.43 8.98
N LEU A 330 -1.02 -13.20 9.33
CA LEU A 330 -1.54 -13.23 10.70
C LEU A 330 -0.50 -13.76 11.70
N SER A 331 0.30 -14.74 11.30
CA SER A 331 1.41 -15.24 12.13
C SER A 331 2.45 -14.15 12.38
N GLU A 332 2.86 -13.43 11.33
CA GLU A 332 3.82 -12.32 11.38
C GLU A 332 3.27 -11.14 12.22
N LEU A 333 2.01 -10.77 12.00
CA LEU A 333 1.33 -9.72 12.76
C LEU A 333 1.24 -10.08 14.25
N ASN A 334 0.83 -11.31 14.58
CA ASN A 334 0.76 -11.77 15.97
C ASN A 334 2.14 -11.77 16.64
N ALA A 335 3.19 -12.19 15.94
CA ALA A 335 4.56 -12.11 16.45
C ALA A 335 4.96 -10.65 16.73
N LYS A 336 4.74 -9.75 15.76
CA LYS A 336 5.06 -8.33 15.89
C LYS A 336 4.28 -7.65 17.02
N LEU A 337 2.99 -7.96 17.18
CA LEU A 337 2.17 -7.42 18.28
C LEU A 337 2.72 -7.86 19.64
N ARG A 338 3.10 -9.13 19.80
CA ARG A 338 3.74 -9.62 21.04
C ARG A 338 5.05 -8.89 21.34
N ASP A 339 5.91 -8.75 20.34
CA ASP A 339 7.19 -8.07 20.48
C ASP A 339 7.00 -6.59 20.81
N MET A 340 6.04 -5.90 20.18
CA MET A 340 5.75 -4.50 20.45
C MET A 340 5.19 -4.29 21.85
N VAL A 341 4.25 -5.13 22.31
CA VAL A 341 3.75 -5.07 23.70
C VAL A 341 4.91 -5.21 24.68
N PHE A 342 5.77 -6.22 24.49
CA PHE A 342 6.93 -6.45 25.34
C PHE A 342 7.91 -5.27 25.32
N ASN A 343 8.25 -4.76 24.13
CA ASN A 343 9.21 -3.66 23.96
C ASN A 343 8.70 -2.35 24.54
N ILE A 344 7.42 -2.01 24.33
CA ILE A 344 6.78 -0.83 24.90
C ILE A 344 6.79 -0.91 26.43
N ARG A 345 6.34 -2.04 26.98
CA ARG A 345 6.30 -2.29 28.43
C ARG A 345 7.68 -2.34 29.07
N SER A 346 8.72 -2.69 28.30
CA SER A 346 10.12 -2.66 28.73
C SER A 346 10.79 -1.29 28.56
N GLY A 347 10.17 -0.34 27.86
CA GLY A 347 10.74 0.97 27.53
C GLY A 347 11.73 0.95 26.35
N LEU A 348 11.78 -0.14 25.58
CA LEU A 348 12.60 -0.30 24.37
C LEU A 348 11.92 0.28 23.12
N ASP A 349 10.60 0.48 23.16
CA ASP A 349 9.81 1.08 22.09
C ASP A 349 8.72 2.00 22.69
N THR A 350 8.06 2.78 21.83
CA THR A 350 7.11 3.83 22.22
C THR A 350 5.68 3.47 21.84
N VAL A 351 4.69 3.99 22.59
CA VAL A 351 3.27 3.84 22.22
C VAL A 351 2.97 4.46 20.83
N ALA A 352 3.81 5.37 20.34
CA ALA A 352 3.69 5.96 19.02
C ALA A 352 3.97 4.97 17.88
N SER A 353 4.91 4.03 18.05
CA SER A 353 5.17 2.98 17.06
C SER A 353 3.95 2.06 16.91
N PHE A 354 3.30 1.72 18.03
CA PHE A 354 2.06 0.95 18.05
C PHE A 354 0.93 1.69 17.34
N LYS A 355 0.77 2.99 17.60
CA LYS A 355 -0.21 3.83 16.88
C LYS A 355 0.07 3.87 15.36
N LYS A 356 1.33 3.91 14.94
CA LYS A 356 1.71 3.86 13.52
C LYS A 356 1.32 2.52 12.88
N LEU A 357 1.52 1.40 13.57
CA LEU A 357 1.08 0.08 13.11
C LEU A 357 -0.45 0.05 12.93
N LEU A 358 -1.21 0.51 13.93
CA LEU A 358 -2.68 0.55 13.83
C LEU A 358 -3.16 1.46 12.70
N GLY A 359 -2.53 2.63 12.52
CA GLY A 359 -2.83 3.52 11.39
C GLY A 359 -2.59 2.85 10.03
N ARG A 360 -1.58 1.98 9.92
CA ARG A 360 -1.36 1.17 8.71
C ARG A 360 -2.45 0.11 8.52
N LEU A 361 -2.83 -0.61 9.57
CA LEU A 361 -3.90 -1.61 9.50
C LEU A 361 -5.26 -1.00 9.11
N GLY A 362 -5.49 0.26 9.51
CA GLY A 362 -6.69 1.02 9.15
C GLY A 362 -6.64 1.71 7.77
N ASN A 363 -5.50 1.73 7.08
CA ASN A 363 -5.39 2.34 5.76
C ASN A 363 -6.08 1.46 4.70
N GLU A 364 -7.02 2.02 3.94
CA GLU A 364 -7.77 1.30 2.90
C GLU A 364 -6.90 0.81 1.73
N GLN A 365 -5.77 1.48 1.48
CA GLN A 365 -4.81 1.07 0.45
C GLN A 365 -3.97 -0.15 0.87
N PHE A 366 -3.89 -0.44 2.18
CA PHE A 366 -3.13 -1.58 2.65
C PHE A 366 -3.78 -2.88 2.18
N ALA A 367 -2.99 -3.75 1.53
CA ALA A 367 -3.49 -5.00 0.93
C ALA A 367 -4.22 -5.90 1.94
N TYR A 368 -3.69 -5.98 3.16
CA TYR A 368 -4.27 -6.74 4.27
C TYR A 368 -5.21 -5.91 5.14
N ASN A 369 -5.80 -4.81 4.65
CA ASN A 369 -6.86 -4.13 5.40
C ASN A 369 -8.06 -5.10 5.61
N PRO A 370 -8.59 -5.26 6.85
CA PRO A 370 -9.70 -6.19 7.12
C PRO A 370 -10.93 -5.98 6.23
N ASN A 371 -11.30 -4.72 5.96
CA ASN A 371 -12.46 -4.41 5.13
C ASN A 371 -12.24 -4.84 3.68
N ARG A 372 -11.03 -4.63 3.15
CA ARG A 372 -10.66 -5.02 1.79
C ARG A 372 -10.64 -6.53 1.61
N LEU A 373 -10.06 -7.25 2.57
CA LEU A 373 -10.08 -8.73 2.61
C LEU A 373 -11.52 -9.26 2.68
N SER A 374 -12.36 -8.64 3.52
CA SER A 374 -13.77 -9.02 3.66
C SER A 374 -14.58 -8.77 2.40
N LEU A 375 -14.38 -7.63 1.72
CA LEU A 375 -15.01 -7.32 0.44
C LEU A 375 -14.66 -8.35 -0.64
N TRP A 376 -13.39 -8.70 -0.79
CA TRP A 376 -12.98 -9.72 -1.76
C TRP A 376 -13.60 -11.09 -1.44
N LEU A 377 -13.64 -11.50 -0.17
CA LEU A 377 -14.34 -12.73 0.23
C LEU A 377 -15.85 -12.67 0.02
N GLU A 378 -16.48 -11.49 0.13
CA GLU A 378 -17.90 -11.30 -0.19
C GLU A 378 -18.16 -11.50 -1.68
N ASP A 379 -17.32 -10.95 -2.54
CA ASP A 379 -17.43 -11.16 -3.99
C ASP A 379 -17.25 -12.64 -4.36
N LYS A 380 -16.28 -13.33 -3.74
CA LYS A 380 -16.13 -14.78 -3.91
C LYS A 380 -17.29 -15.58 -3.34
N HIS A 381 -17.89 -15.13 -2.22
CA HIS A 381 -19.10 -15.75 -1.70
C HIS A 381 -20.29 -15.63 -2.68
N LYS A 382 -20.47 -14.46 -3.33
CA LYS A 382 -21.49 -14.26 -4.37
C LYS A 382 -21.27 -15.15 -5.59
N GLU A 383 -20.01 -15.30 -6.04
CA GLU A 383 -19.67 -16.25 -7.12
C GLU A 383 -20.06 -17.68 -6.73
N LEU A 384 -19.73 -18.12 -5.51
CA LEU A 384 -20.09 -19.44 -5.00
C LEU A 384 -21.61 -19.64 -4.92
N CYS A 385 -22.37 -18.67 -4.40
CA CYS A 385 -23.83 -18.71 -4.37
C CYS A 385 -24.43 -18.85 -5.77
N THR A 386 -23.86 -18.17 -6.76
CA THR A 386 -24.33 -18.23 -8.15
C THR A 386 -23.99 -19.58 -8.79
N MET A 387 -22.79 -20.12 -8.53
CA MET A 387 -22.42 -21.47 -8.94
C MET A 387 -23.31 -22.53 -8.31
N ARG A 388 -23.70 -22.36 -7.05
CA ARG A 388 -24.65 -23.25 -6.38
C ARG A 388 -26.02 -23.23 -7.06
N ARG A 389 -26.50 -22.05 -7.47
CA ARG A 389 -27.74 -21.93 -8.26
C ARG A 389 -27.64 -22.69 -9.59
N PHE A 390 -26.48 -22.67 -10.23
CA PHE A 390 -26.24 -23.46 -11.44
C PHE A 390 -26.20 -24.96 -11.16
N ASP A 391 -25.51 -25.39 -10.10
CA ASP A 391 -25.44 -26.80 -9.67
C ASP A 391 -26.83 -27.36 -9.29
N GLU A 392 -27.64 -26.59 -8.56
CA GLU A 392 -29.04 -26.93 -8.25
C GLU A 392 -29.87 -27.09 -9.53
N ARG A 393 -29.65 -26.22 -10.52
CA ARG A 393 -30.38 -26.29 -11.79
C ARG A 393 -29.96 -27.48 -12.65
N ILE A 394 -28.67 -27.82 -12.66
CA ILE A 394 -28.13 -29.05 -13.26
C ILE A 394 -28.77 -30.27 -12.59
N THR A 395 -28.85 -30.26 -11.26
CA THR A 395 -29.44 -31.35 -10.46
C THR A 395 -30.95 -31.50 -10.69
N ASN A 396 -31.68 -30.39 -10.88
CA ASN A 396 -33.12 -30.39 -11.19
C ASN A 396 -33.46 -31.10 -12.51
N HIS A 397 -32.52 -31.13 -13.47
CA HIS A 397 -32.65 -31.89 -14.72
C HIS A 397 -32.41 -33.40 -14.54
N GLN A 398 -32.24 -33.88 -13.30
CA GLN A 398 -32.04 -35.29 -12.93
C GLN A 398 -30.94 -35.99 -13.75
N LEU A 399 -29.87 -35.26 -14.08
CA LEU A 399 -28.74 -35.80 -14.81
C LEU A 399 -28.03 -36.86 -13.95
N VAL A 400 -28.07 -38.12 -14.38
CA VAL A 400 -27.41 -39.22 -13.68
C VAL A 400 -25.93 -39.23 -14.04
N TYR A 401 -25.07 -39.26 -13.03
CA TYR A 401 -23.63 -39.43 -13.23
C TYR A 401 -23.35 -40.83 -13.79
N THR A 402 -22.78 -40.89 -15.00
CA THR A 402 -22.44 -42.13 -15.70
C THR A 402 -21.03 -42.04 -16.28
N ASP A 403 -20.52 -43.12 -16.87
CA ASP A 403 -19.24 -43.10 -17.58
C ASP A 403 -19.21 -42.13 -18.78
N THR A 404 -20.37 -41.75 -19.32
CA THR A 404 -20.52 -40.85 -20.47
C THR A 404 -20.92 -39.43 -20.07
N VAL A 405 -21.48 -39.21 -18.87
CA VAL A 405 -21.90 -37.88 -18.38
C VAL A 405 -21.16 -37.53 -17.09
N MET A 406 -20.21 -36.61 -17.19
CA MET A 406 -19.35 -36.18 -16.09
C MET A 406 -19.70 -34.77 -15.61
N LEU A 407 -19.82 -34.61 -14.30
CA LEU A 407 -20.04 -33.31 -13.66
C LEU A 407 -18.82 -32.97 -12.81
N PHE A 408 -18.14 -31.88 -13.18
CA PHE A 408 -16.90 -31.39 -12.57
C PHE A 408 -15.82 -32.49 -12.41
N PRO A 409 -15.46 -33.23 -13.47
CA PRO A 409 -14.42 -34.24 -13.38
C PRO A 409 -13.04 -33.57 -13.19
N MET A 410 -12.17 -34.25 -12.45
CA MET A 410 -10.74 -33.92 -12.46
C MET A 410 -10.19 -34.01 -13.88
N ALA A 411 -9.22 -33.15 -14.22
CA ALA A 411 -8.63 -33.12 -15.56
C ALA A 411 -8.12 -34.49 -16.04
N GLU A 412 -7.56 -35.30 -15.13
CA GLU A 412 -7.09 -36.66 -15.43
C GLU A 412 -8.24 -37.62 -15.79
N MET A 413 -9.39 -37.52 -15.11
CA MET A 413 -10.58 -38.33 -15.42
C MET A 413 -11.15 -37.98 -16.79
N LEU A 414 -11.20 -36.68 -17.11
CA LEU A 414 -11.65 -36.20 -18.42
C LEU A 414 -10.76 -36.79 -19.53
N ARG A 415 -9.43 -36.70 -19.39
CA ARG A 415 -8.46 -37.25 -20.35
C ARG A 415 -8.61 -38.76 -20.55
N LYS A 416 -8.71 -39.53 -19.45
CA LYS A 416 -8.86 -41.00 -19.52
C LYS A 416 -10.13 -41.43 -20.24
N GLN A 417 -11.21 -40.66 -20.13
CA GLN A 417 -12.49 -41.00 -20.73
C GLN A 417 -12.59 -40.54 -22.19
N THR A 418 -12.04 -39.37 -22.53
CA THR A 418 -11.94 -38.92 -23.93
C THR A 418 -11.00 -39.79 -24.76
N ALA A 419 -10.04 -40.48 -24.12
CA ALA A 419 -9.12 -41.41 -24.78
C ALA A 419 -9.71 -42.80 -25.07
N LYS A 420 -10.95 -43.10 -24.64
CA LYS A 420 -11.59 -44.39 -24.96
C LYS A 420 -12.05 -44.39 -26.42
N PHE A 421 -11.65 -45.40 -27.19
CA PHE A 421 -12.05 -45.65 -28.59
C PHE A 421 -13.58 -45.71 -28.82
N THR A 422 -14.37 -45.86 -27.76
CA THR A 422 -15.85 -45.88 -27.82
C THR A 422 -16.49 -44.50 -27.84
N VAL A 423 -15.73 -43.41 -27.63
CA VAL A 423 -16.22 -42.02 -27.64
C VAL A 423 -15.85 -41.40 -28.98
N ARG A 424 -16.84 -41.02 -29.78
CA ARG A 424 -16.73 -40.39 -31.11
C ARG A 424 -16.94 -38.88 -31.09
N PHE A 425 -17.79 -38.39 -30.17
CA PHE A 425 -18.09 -36.98 -29.95
C PHE A 425 -18.11 -36.68 -28.44
N ALA A 426 -17.23 -35.80 -27.96
CA ALA A 426 -17.27 -35.31 -26.59
C ALA A 426 -17.69 -33.83 -26.53
N TYR A 427 -18.75 -33.52 -25.79
CA TYR A 427 -19.24 -32.16 -25.58
C TYR A 427 -18.88 -31.68 -24.18
N GLN A 428 -18.21 -30.54 -24.09
CA GLN A 428 -17.80 -29.96 -22.81
C GLN A 428 -18.41 -28.57 -22.63
N LEU A 429 -19.08 -28.33 -21.50
CA LEU A 429 -19.46 -27.01 -21.01
C LEU A 429 -18.45 -26.58 -19.94
N ALA A 430 -17.60 -25.61 -20.24
CA ALA A 430 -16.51 -25.20 -19.35
C ALA A 430 -16.72 -23.82 -18.72
N PHE A 431 -16.64 -23.74 -17.39
CA PHE A 431 -16.66 -22.50 -16.60
C PHE A 431 -15.27 -21.85 -16.53
N ALA A 432 -14.74 -21.41 -17.68
CA ALA A 432 -13.36 -20.94 -17.81
C ALA A 432 -13.02 -19.67 -17.02
N SER A 433 -14.02 -18.86 -16.69
CA SER A 433 -13.83 -17.63 -15.91
C SER A 433 -13.42 -17.89 -14.45
N LEU A 434 -13.69 -19.08 -13.89
CA LEU A 434 -13.29 -19.41 -12.52
C LEU A 434 -11.76 -19.42 -12.34
N ALA A 435 -11.01 -19.68 -13.41
CA ALA A 435 -9.54 -19.73 -13.39
C ALA A 435 -8.84 -18.39 -13.65
N ARG A 436 -9.58 -17.31 -13.95
CA ARG A 436 -8.98 -15.99 -14.26
C ARG A 436 -7.97 -15.54 -13.20
N PRO A 437 -6.84 -14.91 -13.57
CA PRO A 437 -5.98 -14.25 -12.61
C PRO A 437 -6.76 -13.20 -11.81
N GLU A 438 -6.46 -13.10 -10.51
CA GLU A 438 -7.14 -12.19 -9.59
C GLU A 438 -6.11 -11.14 -9.14
N PRO A 439 -6.16 -9.89 -9.65
CA PRO A 439 -5.17 -8.87 -9.33
C PRO A 439 -5.01 -8.63 -7.82
N PHE A 440 -6.11 -8.73 -7.06
CA PHE A 440 -6.07 -8.61 -5.61
C PHE A 440 -5.30 -9.77 -4.94
N LEU A 441 -5.42 -10.99 -5.46
CA LEU A 441 -4.68 -12.13 -4.93
C LEU A 441 -3.18 -11.98 -5.21
N ASP A 442 -2.80 -11.46 -6.39
CA ASP A 442 -1.41 -11.17 -6.73
C ASP A 442 -0.82 -10.04 -5.87
N LEU A 443 -1.64 -9.05 -5.51
CA LEU A 443 -1.28 -8.00 -4.55
C LEU A 443 -1.04 -8.58 -3.14
N VAL A 444 -1.90 -9.49 -2.67
CA VAL A 444 -1.73 -10.18 -1.38
C VAL A 444 -0.49 -11.08 -1.40
N LYS A 445 -0.18 -11.72 -2.55
CA LYS A 445 1.02 -12.56 -2.73
C LYS A 445 2.33 -11.78 -2.67
N SER A 446 2.35 -10.55 -3.20
CA SER A 446 3.56 -9.74 -3.36
C SER A 446 3.88 -8.83 -2.17
N ARG A 447 2.94 -8.62 -1.24
CA ARG A 447 3.10 -7.69 -0.12
C ARG A 447 3.33 -8.42 1.21
N THR A 448 4.20 -7.86 2.06
CA THR A 448 4.46 -8.35 3.42
C THR A 448 4.13 -7.27 4.46
N LEU A 449 4.16 -7.61 5.75
CA LEU A 449 3.97 -6.65 6.85
C LEU A 449 5.06 -5.56 6.87
N HIS A 450 6.20 -5.79 6.22
CA HIS A 450 7.37 -4.92 6.21
C HIS A 450 7.59 -4.13 4.93
N ALA A 451 6.98 -4.51 3.80
CA ALA A 451 7.09 -3.74 2.57
C ALA A 451 6.50 -2.34 2.80
N ASP A 452 7.33 -1.30 2.64
CA ASP A 452 6.91 0.10 2.73
C ASP A 452 5.84 0.39 1.70
N ILE A 453 4.87 1.24 2.07
CA ILE A 453 3.85 1.73 1.15
C ILE A 453 4.61 2.54 0.09
N VAL A 454 4.77 1.96 -1.09
CA VAL A 454 5.17 2.72 -2.28
C VAL A 454 3.98 3.62 -2.59
N GLU A 455 4.20 4.93 -2.68
CA GLU A 455 3.15 5.94 -2.98
C GLU A 455 2.57 5.80 -4.41
N GLU A 456 2.99 4.79 -5.16
CA GLU A 456 2.44 4.43 -6.45
C GLU A 456 1.95 2.98 -6.38
N ASP A 457 0.68 2.80 -6.05
CA ASP A 457 -0.06 1.59 -6.38
C ASP A 457 -1.51 1.97 -6.62
N ALA A 458 -2.00 1.56 -7.79
CA ALA A 458 -3.24 1.99 -8.43
C ALA A 458 -4.39 2.30 -7.46
N THR A 459 -4.98 3.48 -7.63
CA THR A 459 -6.36 3.76 -7.22
C THR A 459 -7.22 2.55 -7.60
N PRO A 460 -8.07 2.04 -6.70
CA PRO A 460 -8.99 0.97 -7.06
C PRO A 460 -9.77 1.46 -8.27
N THR A 461 -9.73 0.71 -9.37
CA THR A 461 -10.72 0.85 -10.43
C THR A 461 -12.06 0.51 -9.80
N GLU A 462 -12.70 1.52 -9.19
CA GLU A 462 -14.11 1.51 -8.92
C GLU A 462 -14.83 1.23 -10.25
N ASN A 463 -15.64 0.16 -10.26
CA ASN A 463 -16.66 -0.15 -11.28
C ASN A 463 -16.35 -1.20 -12.37
N GLU A 464 -15.58 -2.26 -12.12
CA GLU A 464 -15.87 -3.52 -12.81
C GLU A 464 -16.95 -4.28 -12.05
N LYS A 465 -18.17 -4.33 -12.60
CA LYS A 465 -19.26 -5.13 -12.03
C LYS A 465 -18.88 -6.61 -12.07
N LEU A 466 -18.99 -7.28 -10.93
CA LEU A 466 -18.80 -8.72 -10.82
C LEU A 466 -19.76 -9.46 -11.75
N TRP A 467 -19.29 -10.44 -12.52
CA TRP A 467 -20.10 -11.13 -13.55
C TRP A 467 -21.37 -11.78 -12.98
N CYS A 468 -21.34 -12.22 -11.72
CA CYS A 468 -22.49 -12.84 -11.08
C CYS A 468 -23.57 -11.84 -10.66
N GLU A 469 -23.28 -10.53 -10.68
CA GLU A 469 -24.26 -9.46 -10.49
C GLU A 469 -24.89 -9.00 -11.81
N MET A 470 -24.32 -9.41 -12.95
CA MET A 470 -24.86 -9.10 -14.28
C MET A 470 -25.98 -10.08 -14.64
N ASN A 471 -27.23 -9.69 -14.33
CA ASN A 471 -28.42 -10.52 -14.56
C ASN A 471 -28.51 -11.11 -15.98
N ASP A 472 -28.09 -10.39 -17.02
CA ASP A 472 -28.14 -10.87 -18.40
C ASP A 472 -27.12 -11.97 -18.68
N VAL A 473 -25.91 -11.85 -18.13
CA VAL A 473 -24.85 -12.87 -18.21
C VAL A 473 -25.31 -14.14 -17.48
N VAL A 474 -25.84 -13.99 -16.27
CA VAL A 474 -26.35 -15.11 -15.48
C VAL A 474 -27.51 -15.82 -16.19
N LYS A 475 -28.50 -15.08 -16.72
CA LYS A 475 -29.62 -15.66 -17.49
C LYS A 475 -29.15 -16.37 -18.75
N ARG A 476 -28.12 -15.85 -19.43
CA ARG A 476 -27.51 -16.49 -20.59
C ARG A 476 -26.88 -17.83 -20.22
N ILE A 477 -26.10 -17.88 -19.14
CA ILE A 477 -25.49 -19.13 -18.65
C ILE A 477 -26.57 -20.15 -18.28
N GLU A 478 -27.63 -19.72 -17.59
CA GLU A 478 -28.75 -20.62 -17.27
C GLU A 478 -29.42 -21.21 -18.50
N LYS A 479 -29.54 -20.42 -19.58
CA LYS A 479 -30.07 -20.89 -20.85
C LYS A 479 -29.14 -21.93 -21.49
N GLU A 480 -27.84 -21.70 -21.50
CA GLU A 480 -26.84 -22.66 -22.01
C GLU A 480 -26.85 -23.96 -21.21
N ILE A 481 -26.97 -23.88 -19.88
CA ILE A 481 -27.10 -25.06 -19.01
C ILE A 481 -28.35 -25.88 -19.37
N ASN A 482 -29.50 -25.23 -19.60
CA ASN A 482 -30.72 -25.93 -19.99
C ASN A 482 -30.57 -26.60 -21.37
N ILE A 483 -29.99 -25.91 -22.36
CA ILE A 483 -29.73 -26.47 -23.69
C ILE A 483 -28.79 -27.68 -23.59
N PHE A 484 -27.74 -27.57 -22.78
CA PHE A 484 -26.79 -28.66 -22.56
C PHE A 484 -27.44 -29.85 -21.85
N ALA A 485 -28.29 -29.61 -20.85
CA ALA A 485 -29.04 -30.65 -20.15
C ALA A 485 -30.04 -31.37 -21.08
N GLU A 486 -30.77 -30.64 -21.92
CA GLU A 486 -31.66 -31.21 -22.94
C GLU A 486 -30.87 -32.10 -23.93
N LEU A 487 -29.70 -31.64 -24.37
CA LEU A 487 -28.82 -32.41 -25.26
C LEU A 487 -28.33 -33.72 -24.61
N ILE A 488 -27.97 -33.67 -23.32
CA ILE A 488 -27.60 -34.87 -22.56
C ILE A 488 -28.79 -35.82 -22.49
N GLN A 489 -29.98 -35.34 -22.12
CA GLN A 489 -31.18 -36.19 -22.01
C GLN A 489 -31.55 -36.85 -23.35
N GLU A 490 -31.34 -36.19 -24.49
CA GLU A 490 -31.61 -36.76 -25.82
C GLU A 490 -30.57 -37.80 -26.27
N LYS A 491 -29.29 -37.63 -25.87
CA LYS A 491 -28.15 -38.37 -26.45
C LYS A 491 -27.33 -39.20 -25.46
N ALA A 492 -27.67 -39.22 -24.17
CA ALA A 492 -26.90 -39.94 -23.13
C ALA A 492 -26.75 -41.44 -23.41
N ASP A 493 -27.77 -42.07 -23.99
CA ASP A 493 -27.79 -43.51 -24.31
C ASP A 493 -27.21 -43.84 -25.70
N ALA A 494 -26.82 -42.83 -26.48
CA ALA A 494 -26.29 -43.03 -27.83
C ALA A 494 -24.81 -43.45 -27.78
N LYS A 495 -24.46 -44.56 -28.45
CA LYS A 495 -23.06 -45.03 -28.56
C LYS A 495 -22.20 -43.95 -29.25
N GLY A 496 -21.06 -43.63 -28.66
CA GLY A 496 -20.12 -42.66 -29.22
C GLY A 496 -20.20 -41.25 -28.62
N PHE A 497 -21.07 -40.96 -27.66
CA PHE A 497 -21.19 -39.62 -27.08
C PHE A 497 -20.68 -39.55 -25.64
N ALA A 498 -19.95 -38.49 -25.32
CA ALA A 498 -19.56 -38.13 -23.95
C ALA A 498 -19.88 -36.66 -23.68
N PHE A 499 -20.27 -36.35 -22.45
CA PHE A 499 -20.65 -35.03 -22.00
C PHE A 499 -19.93 -34.70 -20.71
N ALA A 500 -19.39 -33.47 -20.60
CA ALA A 500 -18.72 -33.03 -19.39
C ALA A 500 -19.06 -31.57 -19.05
N ILE A 501 -19.44 -31.31 -17.81
CA ILE A 501 -19.44 -29.96 -17.24
C ILE A 501 -18.15 -29.80 -16.44
N THR A 502 -17.38 -28.74 -16.68
CA THR A 502 -16.00 -28.63 -16.14
C THR A 502 -15.67 -27.22 -15.66
N ALA A 503 -14.70 -27.11 -14.76
CA ALA A 503 -14.04 -25.86 -14.38
C ALA A 503 -12.53 -26.04 -14.66
N PRO A 504 -12.00 -25.53 -15.78
CA PRO A 504 -10.61 -25.79 -16.18
C PRO A 504 -9.61 -25.09 -15.26
N ASP A 505 -8.50 -25.73 -14.95
CA ASP A 505 -7.50 -25.25 -13.98
C ASP A 505 -6.64 -24.07 -14.50
N THR A 506 -6.53 -23.91 -15.83
CA THR A 506 -5.70 -22.87 -16.46
C THR A 506 -6.56 -21.83 -17.16
N HIS A 507 -6.34 -20.56 -16.84
CA HIS A 507 -6.86 -19.46 -17.64
C HIS A 507 -6.04 -19.35 -18.92
N ILE A 508 -6.73 -19.38 -20.06
CA ILE A 508 -6.12 -19.12 -21.36
C ILE A 508 -6.56 -17.70 -21.71
N GLU A 509 -5.64 -16.74 -21.66
CA GLU A 509 -5.94 -15.36 -22.06
C GLU A 509 -6.43 -15.34 -23.51
N PRO A 510 -7.56 -14.67 -23.78
CA PRO A 510 -8.03 -14.51 -25.15
C PRO A 510 -6.99 -13.68 -25.90
N SER A 511 -6.50 -14.22 -27.00
CA SER A 511 -5.54 -13.51 -27.83
C SER A 511 -6.14 -12.16 -28.30
N PRO A 512 -5.34 -11.10 -28.51
CA PRO A 512 -5.80 -9.73 -28.81
C PRO A 512 -6.94 -9.51 -29.85
N SER A 513 -7.16 -10.36 -30.87
CA SER A 513 -8.28 -10.22 -31.83
C SER A 513 -9.59 -10.75 -31.30
N GLU A 514 -9.58 -11.47 -30.18
CA GLU A 514 -10.82 -11.90 -29.53
C GLU A 514 -11.45 -10.77 -28.69
N ILE A 515 -10.69 -9.71 -28.42
CA ILE A 515 -11.07 -8.56 -27.60
C ILE A 515 -11.88 -7.54 -28.43
N GLU A 516 -11.64 -7.44 -29.74
CA GLU A 516 -12.34 -6.49 -30.62
C GLU A 516 -13.80 -6.87 -30.94
N ALA A 517 -14.27 -8.06 -30.55
CA ALA A 517 -15.60 -8.56 -30.91
C ALA A 517 -16.58 -8.81 -29.75
N ASN A 518 -16.24 -8.51 -28.49
CA ASN A 518 -17.23 -8.54 -27.39
C ASN A 518 -16.64 -7.97 -26.09
N THR A 519 -17.25 -6.91 -25.57
CA THR A 519 -17.07 -6.41 -24.21
C THR A 519 -17.71 -7.32 -23.13
N ASP A 520 -18.34 -8.44 -23.52
CA ASP A 520 -19.09 -9.30 -22.60
C ASP A 520 -18.32 -10.54 -22.14
N PHE A 521 -18.26 -10.69 -20.80
CA PHE A 521 -17.71 -11.82 -20.03
C PHE A 521 -18.02 -13.21 -20.65
N LYS A 522 -16.98 -13.95 -21.05
CA LYS A 522 -17.10 -15.35 -21.51
C LYS A 522 -17.06 -16.33 -20.33
N MET A 523 -18.23 -16.65 -19.78
CA MET A 523 -18.35 -17.59 -18.65
C MET A 523 -18.42 -19.07 -19.06
N THR A 524 -18.98 -19.40 -20.23
CA THR A 524 -19.15 -20.78 -20.71
C THR A 524 -18.48 -21.00 -22.07
N GLU A 525 -17.68 -22.06 -22.19
CA GLU A 525 -17.05 -22.46 -23.45
C GLU A 525 -17.54 -23.86 -23.87
N PHE A 526 -18.04 -23.98 -25.10
CA PHE A 526 -18.44 -25.24 -25.72
C PHE A 526 -17.26 -25.84 -26.50
N ARG A 527 -16.82 -27.04 -26.13
CA ARG A 527 -15.78 -27.80 -26.85
C ARG A 527 -16.35 -29.11 -27.40
N ILE A 528 -16.09 -29.40 -28.67
CA ILE A 528 -16.39 -30.68 -29.31
C ILE A 528 -15.09 -31.40 -29.60
N VAL A 529 -14.86 -32.57 -29.00
CA VAL A 529 -13.70 -33.42 -29.29
C VAL A 529 -14.11 -34.55 -30.22
N ILE A 530 -13.42 -34.68 -31.36
CA ILE A 530 -13.58 -35.77 -32.32
C ILE A 530 -12.30 -36.61 -32.33
N THR A 531 -12.45 -37.92 -32.19
CA THR A 531 -11.39 -38.93 -32.26
C THR A 531 -11.53 -39.69 -33.59
N GLU A 532 -10.42 -39.88 -34.31
CA GLU A 532 -10.38 -40.66 -35.54
C GLU A 532 -9.94 -42.11 -35.27
N ASP A 533 -10.61 -43.06 -35.93
CA ASP A 533 -10.22 -44.48 -35.99
C ASP A 533 -9.03 -44.61 -36.95
N ASP A 534 -7.79 -44.58 -36.43
CA ASP A 534 -6.71 -45.50 -36.81
C ASP A 534 -5.39 -45.16 -36.09
N SER A 535 -4.61 -46.22 -35.89
CA SER A 535 -3.42 -46.39 -35.05
C SER A 535 -2.40 -45.24 -34.96
N ASP A 536 -1.98 -44.97 -33.71
CA ASP A 536 -0.69 -44.41 -33.26
C ASP A 536 -0.35 -42.93 -33.50
N SER A 537 -1.32 -42.01 -33.49
CA SER A 537 -1.00 -40.62 -33.15
C SER A 537 -2.08 -39.90 -32.34
N ASP A 538 -1.64 -39.09 -31.39
CA ASP A 538 -2.38 -38.35 -30.36
C ASP A 538 -3.27 -37.21 -30.95
N SER A 539 -4.04 -37.48 -32.01
CA SER A 539 -4.86 -36.49 -32.71
C SER A 539 -6.32 -36.51 -32.24
N SER A 540 -6.60 -35.83 -31.13
CA SER A 540 -7.96 -35.40 -30.79
C SER A 540 -8.18 -33.97 -31.31
N VAL A 541 -9.20 -33.77 -32.16
CA VAL A 541 -9.50 -32.44 -32.75
C VAL A 541 -10.58 -31.76 -31.92
N VAL A 542 -10.25 -30.59 -31.32
CA VAL A 542 -11.16 -29.78 -30.50
C VAL A 542 -11.73 -28.62 -31.32
N LEU A 543 -13.00 -28.68 -31.71
CA LEU A 543 -13.70 -27.58 -32.40
C LEU A 543 -14.40 -26.68 -31.37
N ARG A 544 -14.13 -25.36 -31.41
CA ARG A 544 -14.84 -24.32 -30.64
C ARG A 544 -15.75 -23.52 -31.58
N ARG A 545 -17.04 -23.41 -31.26
CA ARG A 545 -18.01 -22.65 -32.08
C ARG A 545 -18.25 -21.27 -31.45
N LYS A 546 -17.99 -20.19 -32.19
CA LYS A 546 -18.45 -18.83 -31.87
C LYS A 546 -19.31 -18.35 -33.04
N GLN A 547 -20.64 -18.29 -32.86
CA GLN A 547 -21.53 -17.72 -33.87
C GLN A 547 -21.42 -16.20 -33.82
N ILE A 548 -20.78 -15.60 -34.83
CA ILE A 548 -21.08 -14.24 -35.28
C ILE A 548 -21.16 -14.31 -36.80
N HIS A 549 -22.26 -13.79 -37.35
CA HIS A 549 -22.52 -13.72 -38.78
C HIS A 549 -21.42 -12.90 -39.47
N HIS A 550 -20.68 -13.49 -40.43
CA HIS A 550 -20.34 -12.98 -41.77
C HIS A 550 -19.25 -13.88 -42.41
N HIS A 551 -19.12 -13.78 -43.73
CA HIS A 551 -18.61 -14.78 -44.68
C HIS A 551 -17.14 -15.23 -44.51
N GLY A 552 -16.81 -16.44 -45.04
CA GLY A 552 -15.54 -17.18 -45.26
C GLY A 552 -14.12 -16.61 -45.07
N TRP A 553 -13.93 -15.33 -44.77
CA TRP A 553 -12.65 -14.60 -44.79
C TRP A 553 -11.84 -14.70 -43.48
N ASP A 554 -12.51 -15.03 -42.36
CA ASP A 554 -11.88 -15.23 -41.05
C ASP A 554 -11.11 -16.54 -40.93
N ALA A 555 -11.27 -17.48 -41.87
CA ALA A 555 -10.67 -18.81 -41.76
C ALA A 555 -9.13 -18.76 -41.77
N LEU A 556 -8.49 -18.05 -42.71
CA LEU A 556 -7.02 -17.98 -42.81
C LEU A 556 -6.40 -17.17 -41.64
N HIS A 557 -7.05 -16.07 -41.26
CA HIS A 557 -6.65 -15.24 -40.10
C HIS A 557 -6.80 -16.01 -38.78
N MET A 558 -7.88 -16.78 -38.61
CA MET A 558 -8.05 -17.66 -37.45
C MET A 558 -7.13 -18.88 -37.50
N LEU A 559 -6.83 -19.43 -38.67
CA LEU A 559 -5.90 -20.55 -38.86
C LEU A 559 -4.47 -20.17 -38.45
N ILE A 560 -3.95 -19.04 -38.96
CA ILE A 560 -2.61 -18.55 -38.61
C ILE A 560 -2.50 -18.27 -37.09
N ARG A 561 -3.61 -17.87 -36.47
CA ARG A 561 -3.65 -17.44 -35.07
C ARG A 561 -3.91 -18.55 -34.05
N HIS A 562 -4.58 -19.64 -34.43
CA HIS A 562 -5.10 -20.63 -33.48
C HIS A 562 -4.74 -22.11 -33.77
N TYR A 563 -4.01 -22.43 -34.84
CA TYR A 563 -3.70 -23.82 -35.22
C TYR A 563 -2.29 -24.29 -34.79
N PRO A 564 -2.07 -25.60 -34.53
CA PRO A 564 -0.74 -26.16 -34.38
C PRO A 564 0.09 -25.96 -35.66
N ILE A 565 1.21 -25.27 -35.47
CA ILE A 565 2.14 -24.73 -36.46
C ILE A 565 2.67 -25.76 -37.46
N ASP A 566 2.69 -27.03 -37.07
CA ASP A 566 3.29 -28.13 -37.83
C ASP A 566 2.36 -28.63 -38.95
N LYS A 567 1.06 -28.32 -38.88
CA LYS A 567 0.04 -28.67 -39.90
C LYS A 567 -0.41 -27.47 -40.76
N LEU A 568 0.15 -26.28 -40.51
CA LEU A 568 -0.22 -25.05 -41.23
C LEU A 568 0.23 -25.10 -42.70
N MET A 569 1.32 -25.81 -43.02
CA MET A 569 1.81 -26.01 -44.40
C MET A 569 0.79 -26.74 -45.28
N ASP A 570 0.13 -27.78 -44.75
CA ASP A 570 -0.81 -28.58 -45.53
C ASP A 570 -2.14 -27.84 -45.76
N ILE A 571 -2.56 -27.01 -44.80
CA ILE A 571 -3.77 -26.19 -44.90
C ILE A 571 -3.56 -25.01 -45.85
N VAL A 572 -2.41 -24.34 -45.79
CA VAL A 572 -2.04 -23.29 -46.76
C VAL A 572 -1.94 -23.87 -48.18
N ARG A 573 -1.33 -25.04 -48.35
CA ARG A 573 -1.32 -25.75 -49.65
C ARG A 573 -2.73 -25.99 -50.17
N LEU A 574 -3.64 -26.45 -49.31
CA LEU A 574 -5.05 -26.71 -49.69
C LEU A 574 -5.85 -25.44 -50.05
N LEU A 575 -5.61 -24.32 -49.36
CA LEU A 575 -6.34 -23.05 -49.55
C LEU A 575 -5.82 -22.23 -50.73
N VAL A 576 -4.55 -22.39 -51.10
CA VAL A 576 -3.93 -21.74 -52.26
C VAL A 576 -4.24 -22.49 -53.57
N ASP A 577 -4.49 -23.80 -53.52
CA ASP A 577 -4.84 -24.60 -54.70
C ASP A 577 -6.31 -24.39 -55.18
N THR A 578 -7.15 -23.70 -54.39
CA THR A 578 -8.46 -23.20 -54.83
C THR A 578 -8.29 -21.84 -55.51
N ASP A 579 -8.77 -21.68 -56.75
CA ASP A 579 -8.80 -20.45 -57.58
C ASP A 579 -9.47 -19.23 -56.87
N ILE A 580 -8.85 -18.68 -55.83
CA ILE A 580 -9.34 -17.53 -55.05
C ILE A 580 -8.61 -16.24 -55.47
N GLU A 581 -7.82 -16.25 -56.55
CA GLU A 581 -6.98 -15.12 -57.00
C GLU A 581 -7.74 -13.80 -57.23
N LYS A 582 -9.06 -13.83 -57.44
CA LYS A 582 -9.85 -12.63 -57.79
C LYS A 582 -10.49 -11.88 -56.62
N SER A 583 -10.23 -12.26 -55.35
CA SER A 583 -10.96 -11.71 -54.20
C SER A 583 -10.12 -11.11 -53.07
N TRP A 584 -8.81 -10.95 -53.29
CA TRP A 584 -7.85 -10.62 -52.24
C TRP A 584 -7.72 -9.12 -51.92
N ASP A 585 -8.52 -8.26 -52.55
CA ASP A 585 -8.33 -6.80 -52.58
C ASP A 585 -8.51 -6.06 -51.23
N LYS A 586 -8.85 -6.74 -50.12
CA LYS A 586 -9.20 -6.05 -48.85
C LYS A 586 -8.38 -6.41 -47.59
N CYS A 587 -7.74 -7.58 -47.51
CA CYS A 587 -6.82 -7.94 -46.41
C CYS A 587 -5.69 -8.83 -46.94
N ASN A 588 -4.43 -8.39 -46.86
CA ASN A 588 -3.32 -9.11 -47.47
C ASN A 588 -2.78 -10.25 -46.57
N PRO A 589 -2.73 -11.51 -47.07
CA PRO A 589 -2.34 -12.69 -46.28
C PRO A 589 -0.87 -12.66 -45.82
N LEU A 590 0.04 -12.05 -46.58
CA LEU A 590 1.44 -11.88 -46.19
C LEU A 590 1.58 -10.93 -44.98
N LEU A 591 0.80 -9.84 -44.95
CA LEU A 591 0.79 -8.91 -43.80
C LEU A 591 0.31 -9.61 -42.53
N SER A 592 -0.74 -10.42 -42.63
CA SER A 592 -1.31 -11.15 -41.50
C SER A 592 -0.38 -12.25 -40.99
N LEU A 593 0.28 -12.97 -41.90
CA LEU A 593 1.33 -13.93 -41.55
C LEU A 593 2.43 -13.24 -40.74
N VAL A 594 2.98 -12.13 -41.24
CA VAL A 594 4.07 -11.40 -40.59
C VAL A 594 3.67 -10.81 -39.23
N ARG A 595 2.41 -10.34 -39.06
CA ARG A 595 1.94 -9.70 -37.82
C ARG A 595 1.65 -10.69 -36.69
N PHE A 596 1.14 -11.88 -37.03
CA PHE A 596 0.59 -12.80 -36.04
C PHE A 596 1.37 -14.10 -35.88
N TYR A 597 2.23 -14.47 -36.85
CA TYR A 597 2.97 -15.72 -36.81
C TYR A 597 4.36 -15.57 -36.18
N THR A 598 4.62 -16.36 -35.13
CA THR A 598 5.71 -16.08 -34.19
C THR A 598 6.76 -17.19 -34.08
N LYS A 599 6.85 -18.10 -35.06
CA LYS A 599 7.68 -19.32 -35.00
C LYS A 599 8.85 -19.29 -35.97
N ASP A 600 9.80 -20.20 -35.79
CA ASP A 600 11.12 -20.17 -36.45
C ASP A 600 11.08 -20.40 -37.96
N ASN A 601 10.09 -21.15 -38.41
CA ASN A 601 9.82 -21.43 -39.82
C ASN A 601 9.03 -20.31 -40.52
N LEU A 602 8.88 -19.12 -39.91
CA LEU A 602 8.23 -17.96 -40.55
C LEU A 602 8.86 -17.66 -41.93
N ILE A 603 10.18 -17.77 -42.04
CA ILE A 603 10.90 -17.55 -43.29
C ILE A 603 10.46 -18.52 -44.40
N ASP A 604 10.18 -19.79 -44.05
CA ASP A 604 9.75 -20.81 -45.02
C ASP A 604 8.31 -20.55 -45.50
N PHE A 605 7.44 -20.06 -44.61
CA PHE A 605 6.08 -19.63 -45.01
C PHE A 605 6.10 -18.40 -45.90
N ILE A 606 6.95 -17.41 -45.58
CA ILE A 606 7.12 -16.23 -46.42
C ILE A 606 7.63 -16.65 -47.80
N ARG A 607 8.63 -17.56 -47.89
CA ARG A 607 9.09 -18.12 -49.17
C ARG A 607 7.97 -18.77 -49.95
N LEU A 608 7.21 -19.65 -49.32
CA LEU A 608 6.09 -20.34 -49.98
C LEU A 608 5.04 -19.34 -50.50
N PHE A 609 4.71 -18.30 -49.72
CA PHE A 609 3.75 -17.27 -50.12
C PHE A 609 4.24 -16.49 -51.35
N LEU A 610 5.53 -16.13 -51.38
CA LEU A 610 6.14 -15.42 -52.51
C LEU A 610 6.26 -16.32 -53.76
N GLU A 611 6.65 -17.59 -53.61
CA GLU A 611 6.70 -18.58 -54.71
C GLU A 611 5.33 -18.81 -55.36
N ARG A 612 4.25 -18.62 -54.61
CA ARG A 612 2.86 -18.77 -55.08
C ARG A 612 2.26 -17.46 -55.63
N GLY A 613 3.07 -16.42 -55.82
CA GLY A 613 2.66 -15.19 -56.51
C GLY A 613 1.92 -14.17 -55.64
N ILE A 614 1.99 -14.28 -54.31
CA ILE A 614 1.45 -13.25 -53.41
C ILE A 614 2.30 -11.98 -53.56
N ASP A 615 1.63 -10.84 -53.82
CA ASP A 615 2.31 -9.55 -53.96
C ASP A 615 3.02 -9.15 -52.65
N VAL A 616 4.35 -9.03 -52.74
CA VAL A 616 5.25 -8.59 -51.65
C VAL A 616 5.05 -7.12 -51.30
N ASN A 617 4.55 -6.31 -52.24
CA ASN A 617 4.36 -4.86 -52.12
C ASN A 617 2.97 -4.45 -51.63
N CYS A 618 2.23 -5.42 -51.13
CA CYS A 618 0.93 -5.20 -50.53
C CYS A 618 0.95 -4.20 -49.39
N LYS A 619 -0.12 -3.41 -49.28
CA LYS A 619 -0.29 -2.39 -48.24
C LYS A 619 -1.66 -2.54 -47.57
N ASP A 620 -1.73 -2.33 -46.27
CA ASP A 620 -3.02 -2.23 -45.57
C ASP A 620 -3.63 -0.82 -45.68
N LEU A 621 -4.80 -0.62 -45.07
CA LEU A 621 -5.52 0.67 -45.04
C LEU A 621 -4.73 1.79 -44.35
N GLU A 622 -3.70 1.45 -43.58
CA GLU A 622 -2.82 2.39 -42.85
C GLU A 622 -1.47 2.59 -43.58
N GLY A 623 -1.29 2.00 -44.76
CA GLY A 623 -0.08 2.13 -45.59
C GLY A 623 1.06 1.17 -45.24
N TRP A 624 0.80 0.16 -44.40
CA TRP A 624 1.83 -0.78 -43.95
C TRP A 624 2.12 -1.87 -44.97
N ASN A 625 3.39 -2.08 -45.28
CA ASN A 625 3.85 -3.26 -46.01
C ASN A 625 4.37 -4.37 -45.07
N ALA A 626 4.77 -5.50 -45.65
CA ALA A 626 5.27 -6.65 -44.89
C ALA A 626 6.57 -6.33 -44.14
N LEU A 627 7.45 -5.52 -44.73
CA LEU A 627 8.72 -5.11 -44.12
C LEU A 627 8.50 -4.25 -42.86
N MET A 628 7.60 -3.28 -42.92
CA MET A 628 7.23 -2.47 -41.76
C MET A 628 6.60 -3.31 -40.65
N SER A 629 5.71 -4.23 -41.04
CA SER A 629 5.02 -5.10 -40.08
C SER A 629 6.01 -6.01 -39.35
N ILE A 630 7.01 -6.57 -40.03
CA ILE A 630 8.02 -7.41 -39.36
C ILE A 630 8.91 -6.57 -38.42
N CYS A 631 9.29 -5.35 -38.82
CA CYS A 631 10.07 -4.44 -37.97
C CYS A 631 9.30 -3.98 -36.72
N GLN A 632 7.99 -3.76 -36.82
CA GLN A 632 7.15 -3.35 -35.68
C GLN A 632 6.79 -4.49 -34.73
N CYS A 633 6.50 -5.67 -35.28
CA CYS A 633 6.03 -6.82 -34.52
C CYS A 633 7.16 -7.65 -33.92
N TYR A 634 8.43 -7.30 -34.19
CA TYR A 634 9.58 -7.98 -33.60
C TYR A 634 9.55 -7.86 -32.07
N LYS A 635 9.55 -9.00 -31.38
CA LYS A 635 9.56 -9.15 -29.92
C LYS A 635 10.85 -9.87 -29.55
N HIS A 636 11.43 -9.56 -28.41
CA HIS A 636 12.74 -10.08 -27.97
C HIS A 636 12.87 -11.62 -27.99
N ASN A 637 11.74 -12.35 -27.99
CA ASN A 637 11.66 -13.81 -27.92
C ASN A 637 11.64 -14.56 -29.27
N TYR A 638 11.86 -13.90 -30.42
CA TYR A 638 11.99 -14.61 -31.69
C TYR A 638 13.35 -15.29 -31.85
N THR A 639 13.33 -16.56 -32.25
CA THR A 639 14.49 -17.44 -32.48
C THR A 639 15.01 -17.41 -33.93
N TYR A 640 14.25 -16.88 -34.89
CA TYR A 640 14.74 -16.56 -36.24
C TYR A 640 15.55 -15.26 -36.26
N LYS A 641 16.56 -15.18 -37.13
CA LYS A 641 17.31 -13.94 -37.35
C LYS A 641 16.52 -13.02 -38.27
N LEU A 642 16.19 -11.81 -37.79
CA LEU A 642 15.41 -10.83 -38.55
C LEU A 642 16.08 -10.49 -39.89
N ILE A 643 17.42 -10.46 -39.91
CA ILE A 643 18.22 -10.20 -41.11
C ILE A 643 17.88 -11.14 -42.27
N ASP A 644 17.56 -12.41 -42.02
CA ASP A 644 17.30 -13.38 -43.09
C ASP A 644 15.93 -13.13 -43.76
N ILE A 645 14.93 -12.75 -42.97
CA ILE A 645 13.60 -12.37 -43.49
C ILE A 645 13.68 -11.04 -44.25
N VAL A 646 14.44 -10.08 -43.72
CA VAL A 646 14.66 -8.81 -44.40
C VAL A 646 15.34 -9.05 -45.75
N ARG A 647 16.40 -9.86 -45.82
CA ARG A 647 17.05 -10.24 -47.08
C ARG A 647 16.07 -10.86 -48.06
N LEU A 648 15.25 -11.80 -47.60
CA LEU A 648 14.24 -12.45 -48.43
C LEU A 648 13.26 -11.45 -49.05
N PHE A 649 12.75 -10.48 -48.28
CA PHE A 649 11.85 -9.47 -48.81
C PHE A 649 12.53 -8.54 -49.82
N LEU A 650 13.79 -8.17 -49.57
CA LEU A 650 14.58 -7.32 -50.47
C LEU A 650 14.90 -8.03 -51.79
N GLU A 651 15.29 -9.30 -51.73
CA GLU A 651 15.54 -10.15 -52.90
C GLU A 651 14.30 -10.31 -53.79
N ASN A 652 13.11 -10.26 -53.18
CA ASN A 652 11.82 -10.32 -53.88
C ASN A 652 11.27 -8.94 -54.28
N GLY A 653 12.03 -7.86 -54.09
CA GLY A 653 11.68 -6.53 -54.61
C GLY A 653 10.63 -5.77 -53.78
N ILE A 654 10.64 -5.92 -52.45
CA ILE A 654 9.81 -5.10 -51.57
C ILE A 654 10.18 -3.60 -51.65
N ASP A 655 9.18 -2.74 -51.65
CA ASP A 655 9.31 -1.28 -51.61
C ASP A 655 9.73 -0.83 -50.21
N VAL A 656 11.04 -0.66 -50.02
CA VAL A 656 11.64 -0.20 -48.77
C VAL A 656 11.27 1.23 -48.38
N ASN A 657 10.76 2.03 -49.33
CA ASN A 657 10.45 3.45 -49.15
C ASN A 657 8.96 3.71 -48.86
N CYS A 658 8.18 2.65 -48.59
CA CYS A 658 6.83 2.79 -48.07
C CYS A 658 6.81 3.71 -46.83
N LYS A 659 5.68 4.39 -46.62
CA LYS A 659 5.37 5.12 -45.39
C LYS A 659 3.98 4.75 -44.88
N THR A 660 3.85 4.63 -43.56
CA THR A 660 2.53 4.53 -42.91
C THR A 660 1.82 5.89 -42.95
N LYS A 661 0.53 5.96 -42.56
CA LYS A 661 -0.20 7.24 -42.47
C LYS A 661 0.46 8.29 -41.56
N ILE A 662 1.23 7.83 -40.56
CA ILE A 662 2.00 8.69 -39.66
C ILE A 662 3.41 9.03 -40.20
N GLY A 663 3.71 8.66 -41.44
CA GLY A 663 4.95 9.00 -42.14
C GLY A 663 6.14 8.10 -41.82
N ASN A 664 5.94 7.03 -41.05
CA ASN A 664 7.01 6.15 -40.60
C ASN A 664 7.42 5.15 -41.70
N ASN A 665 8.73 4.96 -41.92
CA ASN A 665 9.29 3.95 -42.81
C ASN A 665 9.78 2.70 -42.04
N ALA A 666 10.27 1.68 -42.75
CA ALA A 666 10.76 0.45 -42.12
C ALA A 666 11.99 0.69 -41.20
N LEU A 667 12.89 1.60 -41.59
CA LEU A 667 14.07 1.96 -40.78
C LEU A 667 13.66 2.54 -39.42
N TYR A 668 12.65 3.41 -39.38
CA TYR A 668 12.09 3.95 -38.15
C TYR A 668 11.59 2.83 -37.21
N LEU A 669 10.76 1.93 -37.74
CA LEU A 669 10.15 0.86 -36.95
C LEU A 669 11.21 -0.10 -36.42
N LEU A 670 12.28 -0.34 -37.20
CA LEU A 670 13.41 -1.15 -36.78
C LEU A 670 14.14 -0.52 -35.58
N CYS A 671 14.61 0.72 -35.71
CA CYS A 671 15.37 1.39 -34.65
C CYS A 671 14.57 1.55 -33.34
N ARG A 672 13.23 1.65 -33.43
CA ARG A 672 12.34 1.78 -32.26
C ARG A 672 12.10 0.47 -31.51
N ASN A 673 12.03 -0.66 -32.22
CA ASN A 673 11.54 -1.93 -31.63
C ASN A 673 12.62 -3.04 -31.58
N TYR A 674 13.81 -2.83 -32.15
CA TYR A 674 14.84 -3.84 -32.30
C TYR A 674 16.16 -3.43 -31.65
N HIS A 675 16.60 -4.18 -30.63
CA HIS A 675 17.82 -3.91 -29.86
C HIS A 675 18.65 -5.22 -29.69
N LYS A 676 19.08 -5.82 -30.80
CA LYS A 676 19.98 -7.00 -30.81
C LYS A 676 21.27 -6.70 -31.59
N ASN A 677 22.29 -7.54 -31.41
CA ASN A 677 23.65 -7.36 -31.95
C ASN A 677 23.72 -7.23 -33.48
N ASP A 678 22.74 -7.76 -34.22
CA ASP A 678 22.66 -7.69 -35.69
C ASP A 678 21.89 -6.45 -36.19
N LEU A 679 21.48 -5.52 -35.32
CA LEU A 679 20.81 -4.28 -35.72
C LEU A 679 21.65 -3.47 -36.72
N LEU A 680 22.96 -3.34 -36.48
CA LEU A 680 23.88 -2.64 -37.37
C LEU A 680 23.90 -3.27 -38.77
N ASP A 681 23.96 -4.60 -38.85
CA ASP A 681 23.95 -5.34 -40.11
C ASP A 681 22.64 -5.13 -40.89
N ILE A 682 21.49 -5.12 -40.20
CA ILE A 682 20.17 -4.90 -40.82
C ILE A 682 20.04 -3.45 -41.31
N VAL A 683 20.49 -2.47 -40.53
CA VAL A 683 20.51 -1.07 -40.95
C VAL A 683 21.42 -0.88 -42.16
N GLN A 684 22.58 -1.54 -42.19
CA GLN A 684 23.47 -1.51 -43.36
C GLN A 684 22.76 -2.04 -44.61
N LEU A 685 22.07 -3.18 -44.49
CA LEU A 685 21.31 -3.79 -45.56
C LEU A 685 20.19 -2.88 -46.10
N PHE A 686 19.47 -2.17 -45.22
CA PHE A 686 18.48 -1.17 -45.63
C PHE A 686 19.10 -0.02 -46.43
N LEU A 687 20.25 0.49 -45.98
CA LEU A 687 20.99 1.58 -46.65
C LEU A 687 21.61 1.14 -47.98
N GLU A 688 21.97 -0.13 -48.14
CA GLU A 688 22.42 -0.72 -49.40
C GLU A 688 21.27 -0.93 -50.39
N SER A 689 20.07 -1.20 -49.86
CA SER A 689 18.85 -1.44 -50.64
C SER A 689 18.14 -0.17 -51.11
N GLY A 690 18.72 1.01 -50.86
CA GLY A 690 18.20 2.29 -51.35
C GLY A 690 17.06 2.87 -50.52
N ILE A 691 16.98 2.57 -49.21
CA ILE A 691 16.07 3.29 -48.32
C ILE A 691 16.46 4.78 -48.27
N ASP A 692 15.46 5.66 -48.33
CA ASP A 692 15.66 7.10 -48.19
C ASP A 692 16.01 7.44 -46.73
N VAL A 693 17.31 7.62 -46.48
CA VAL A 693 17.86 8.01 -45.18
C VAL A 693 17.37 9.38 -44.70
N ASN A 694 16.92 10.24 -45.62
CA ASN A 694 16.43 11.59 -45.34
C ASN A 694 14.90 11.65 -45.19
N SER A 695 14.22 10.51 -45.27
CA SER A 695 12.79 10.43 -45.02
C SER A 695 12.47 10.89 -43.59
N LYS A 696 11.56 11.85 -43.48
CA LYS A 696 11.02 12.34 -42.21
C LYS A 696 9.64 11.73 -41.94
N ASN A 697 9.34 11.48 -40.66
CA ASN A 697 7.98 11.14 -40.23
C ASN A 697 7.11 12.42 -40.12
N ASN A 698 5.83 12.28 -39.75
CA ASN A 698 4.93 13.43 -39.59
C ASN A 698 5.34 14.38 -38.45
N ASP A 699 6.19 13.94 -37.53
CA ASP A 699 6.78 14.76 -36.47
C ASP A 699 8.06 15.49 -36.91
N GLY A 700 8.50 15.30 -38.16
CA GLY A 700 9.72 15.90 -38.70
C GLY A 700 11.03 15.21 -38.30
N TRP A 701 10.98 14.05 -37.66
CA TRP A 701 12.16 13.31 -37.21
C TRP A 701 12.81 12.54 -38.37
N ASN A 702 14.14 12.52 -38.43
CA ASN A 702 14.94 11.66 -39.31
C ASN A 702 15.46 10.42 -38.55
N ALA A 703 16.18 9.53 -39.23
CA ALA A 703 16.71 8.30 -38.64
C ALA A 703 17.61 8.53 -37.40
N LEU A 704 18.43 9.59 -37.39
CA LEU A 704 19.32 9.89 -36.27
C LEU A 704 18.58 10.30 -35.00
N HIS A 705 17.47 11.07 -35.10
CA HIS A 705 16.66 11.41 -33.93
C HIS A 705 16.14 10.15 -33.23
N PHE A 706 15.73 9.15 -34.00
CA PHE A 706 15.22 7.90 -33.44
C PHE A 706 16.29 7.02 -32.83
N VAL A 707 17.46 6.92 -33.46
CA VAL A 707 18.59 6.21 -32.85
C VAL A 707 18.93 6.84 -31.51
N ILE A 708 18.93 8.18 -31.40
CA ILE A 708 19.17 8.87 -30.13
C ILE A 708 18.08 8.59 -29.08
N GLU A 709 16.82 8.55 -29.47
CA GLU A 709 15.69 8.36 -28.54
C GLU A 709 15.58 6.92 -28.02
N TYR A 710 15.89 5.92 -28.84
CA TYR A 710 15.59 4.52 -28.52
C TYR A 710 16.82 3.62 -28.38
N TYR A 711 18.02 4.09 -28.72
CA TYR A 711 19.26 3.30 -28.67
C TYR A 711 20.28 3.96 -27.75
N HIS A 712 20.77 3.26 -26.72
CA HIS A 712 21.67 3.84 -25.71
C HIS A 712 22.94 3.01 -25.46
N GLU A 713 23.38 2.22 -26.45
CA GLU A 713 24.58 1.38 -26.36
C GLU A 713 25.84 2.07 -26.93
N GLU A 714 27.02 1.51 -26.66
CA GLU A 714 28.34 2.07 -27.04
C GLU A 714 28.59 2.08 -28.56
N ASP A 715 28.01 1.13 -29.30
CA ASP A 715 28.13 1.03 -30.75
C ASP A 715 27.19 2.00 -31.50
N MET A 716 26.46 2.88 -30.78
CA MET A 716 25.65 3.94 -31.37
C MET A 716 26.43 4.77 -32.40
N ILE A 717 27.71 5.03 -32.12
CA ILE A 717 28.60 5.79 -33.00
C ILE A 717 28.66 5.22 -34.42
N GLU A 718 28.50 3.91 -34.60
CA GLU A 718 28.51 3.26 -35.90
C GLU A 718 27.26 3.60 -36.73
N PHE A 719 26.08 3.76 -36.12
CA PHE A 719 24.90 4.30 -36.82
C PHE A 719 25.16 5.70 -37.36
N PHE A 720 25.82 6.56 -36.55
CA PHE A 720 26.21 7.90 -37.00
C PHE A 720 27.14 7.81 -38.19
N ARG A 721 28.21 7.00 -38.13
CA ARG A 721 29.14 6.80 -39.26
C ARG A 721 28.41 6.35 -40.52
N MET A 722 27.53 5.36 -40.42
CA MET A 722 26.79 4.79 -41.56
C MET A 722 25.82 5.79 -42.19
N PHE A 723 24.98 6.46 -41.39
CA PHE A 723 24.01 7.43 -41.92
C PHE A 723 24.69 8.68 -42.48
N ILE A 724 25.76 9.13 -41.83
CA ILE A 724 26.59 10.24 -42.30
C ILE A 724 27.27 9.89 -43.63
N GLN A 725 27.77 8.67 -43.80
CA GLN A 725 28.33 8.19 -45.06
C GLN A 725 27.29 8.19 -46.19
N LYS A 726 26.03 7.86 -45.87
CA LYS A 726 24.90 7.86 -46.82
C LYS A 726 24.27 9.24 -47.04
N GLY A 727 24.82 10.29 -46.43
CA GLY A 727 24.40 11.67 -46.67
C GLY A 727 23.12 12.07 -45.94
N ILE A 728 22.93 11.61 -44.71
CA ILE A 728 21.82 12.09 -43.87
C ILE A 728 21.97 13.58 -43.56
N ASP A 729 20.85 14.31 -43.61
CA ASP A 729 20.72 15.69 -43.17
C ASP A 729 20.75 15.76 -41.64
N VAL A 730 21.93 16.05 -41.09
CA VAL A 730 22.13 16.25 -39.65
C VAL A 730 21.41 17.50 -39.11
N ASN A 731 21.08 18.46 -39.99
CA ASN A 731 20.41 19.72 -39.61
C ASN A 731 18.88 19.64 -39.69
N CYS A 732 18.34 18.46 -39.96
CA CYS A 732 16.91 18.20 -39.87
C CYS A 732 16.39 18.58 -38.47
N LYS A 733 15.30 19.34 -38.43
CA LYS A 733 14.58 19.69 -37.20
C LYS A 733 13.24 18.98 -37.15
N ASN A 734 12.87 18.49 -35.97
CA ASN A 734 11.52 17.99 -35.72
C ASN A 734 10.50 19.14 -35.53
N ASN A 735 9.24 18.81 -35.29
CA ASN A 735 8.17 19.77 -35.06
C ASN A 735 8.37 20.61 -33.78
N ASP A 736 9.22 20.16 -32.85
CA ASP A 736 9.65 20.93 -31.69
C ASP A 736 10.87 21.82 -31.98
N GLY A 737 11.38 21.85 -33.21
CA GLY A 737 12.58 22.59 -33.58
C GLY A 737 13.89 21.91 -33.15
N CYS A 738 13.84 20.74 -32.54
CA CYS A 738 15.02 20.00 -32.10
C CYS A 738 15.76 19.39 -33.30
N ASN A 739 17.08 19.62 -33.37
CA ASN A 739 17.97 18.86 -34.25
C ASN A 739 18.58 17.66 -33.51
N VAL A 740 19.42 16.88 -34.20
CA VAL A 740 20.05 15.70 -33.63
C VAL A 740 20.99 16.03 -32.47
N LEU A 741 21.61 17.22 -32.44
CA LEU A 741 22.46 17.63 -31.32
C LEU A 741 21.63 17.88 -30.05
N LEU A 742 20.50 18.60 -30.18
CA LEU A 742 19.59 18.83 -29.04
C LEU A 742 19.04 17.51 -28.51
N ALA A 743 18.65 16.59 -29.39
CA ALA A 743 18.24 15.25 -28.99
C ALA A 743 19.36 14.48 -28.27
N LEU A 744 20.61 14.58 -28.77
CA LEU A 744 21.78 13.91 -28.18
C LEU A 744 22.01 14.39 -26.75
N CYS A 745 22.03 15.70 -26.52
CA CYS A 745 22.17 16.30 -25.20
C CYS A 745 21.02 15.94 -24.24
N ARG A 746 19.82 15.65 -24.76
CA ARG A 746 18.64 15.30 -23.95
C ARG A 746 18.66 13.86 -23.47
N ASN A 747 18.99 12.92 -24.37
CA ASN A 747 18.69 11.50 -24.20
C ASN A 747 19.93 10.59 -24.16
N TYR A 748 21.14 11.11 -24.38
CA TYR A 748 22.35 10.29 -24.42
C TYR A 748 23.35 10.65 -23.33
N GLY A 749 23.90 9.61 -22.68
CA GLY A 749 24.75 9.74 -21.51
C GLY A 749 25.82 8.65 -21.39
N LYS A 750 26.50 8.32 -22.48
CA LYS A 750 27.65 7.37 -22.51
C LYS A 750 28.96 8.05 -22.89
N ASP A 751 30.09 7.40 -22.62
CA ASP A 751 31.45 7.96 -22.75
C ASP A 751 31.83 8.36 -24.19
N ASN A 752 31.25 7.70 -25.19
CA ASN A 752 31.42 8.01 -26.62
C ASN A 752 30.61 9.26 -27.09
N PHE A 753 29.94 9.98 -26.19
CA PHE A 753 29.20 11.21 -26.53
C PHE A 753 30.08 12.21 -27.28
N ILE A 754 31.31 12.44 -26.80
CA ILE A 754 32.26 13.38 -27.39
C ILE A 754 32.64 12.96 -28.82
N ASP A 755 32.81 11.66 -29.07
CA ASP A 755 33.12 11.15 -30.40
C ASP A 755 31.95 11.38 -31.37
N ILE A 756 30.71 11.15 -30.92
CA ILE A 756 29.50 11.42 -31.71
C ILE A 756 29.36 12.92 -31.99
N LEU A 757 29.60 13.77 -31.00
CA LEU A 757 29.58 15.22 -31.16
C LEU A 757 30.62 15.67 -32.20
N ASN A 758 31.84 15.16 -32.13
CA ASN A 758 32.88 15.44 -33.12
C ASN A 758 32.49 15.00 -34.55
N LEU A 759 31.81 13.87 -34.71
CA LEU A 759 31.28 13.44 -36.02
C LEU A 759 30.22 14.39 -36.56
N LEU A 760 29.30 14.87 -35.71
CA LEU A 760 28.27 15.84 -36.08
C LEU A 760 28.87 17.20 -36.46
N LEU A 761 29.85 17.69 -35.68
CA LEU A 761 30.60 18.92 -35.96
C LEU A 761 31.35 18.82 -37.29
N GLY A 762 32.01 17.69 -37.57
CA GLY A 762 32.69 17.42 -38.84
C GLY A 762 31.75 17.41 -40.05
N ARG A 763 30.43 17.34 -39.85
CA ARG A 763 29.40 17.42 -40.89
C ARG A 763 28.60 18.72 -40.87
N GLY A 764 29.03 19.72 -40.10
CA GLY A 764 28.42 21.05 -40.10
C GLY A 764 27.05 21.08 -39.46
N ILE A 765 26.86 20.36 -38.34
CA ILE A 765 25.68 20.53 -37.49
C ILE A 765 25.54 21.99 -37.03
N ASP A 766 24.32 22.51 -37.07
CA ASP A 766 23.97 23.83 -36.54
C ASP A 766 24.02 23.79 -35.01
N ILE A 767 25.19 24.16 -34.47
CA ILE A 767 25.47 24.24 -33.03
C ILE A 767 24.53 25.21 -32.30
N ASN A 768 23.99 26.20 -33.02
CA ASN A 768 23.15 27.27 -32.49
C ASN A 768 21.65 27.01 -32.73
N CYS A 769 21.30 25.78 -33.11
CA CYS A 769 19.91 25.36 -33.21
C CYS A 769 19.19 25.55 -31.88
N LYS A 770 17.94 26.02 -31.98
CA LYS A 770 17.04 26.21 -30.85
C LYS A 770 15.76 25.43 -31.08
N ASP A 771 15.23 24.85 -30.03
CA ASP A 771 13.90 24.27 -30.03
C ASP A 771 12.80 25.34 -29.94
N ARG A 772 11.55 24.90 -29.84
CA ARG A 772 10.35 25.73 -29.73
C ARG A 772 10.26 26.56 -28.45
N PHE A 773 11.14 26.31 -27.47
CA PHE A 773 11.24 27.05 -26.22
C PHE A 773 12.47 27.99 -26.20
N GLY A 774 13.22 28.04 -27.30
CA GLY A 774 14.46 28.81 -27.40
C GLY A 774 15.66 28.13 -26.75
N GLU A 775 15.57 26.85 -26.38
CA GLU A 775 16.68 26.10 -25.75
C GLU A 775 17.69 25.62 -26.80
N ASN A 776 18.98 25.88 -26.54
CA ASN A 776 20.10 25.37 -27.34
C ASN A 776 20.80 24.19 -26.62
N ALA A 777 21.83 23.61 -27.23
CA ALA A 777 22.51 22.44 -26.69
C ALA A 777 23.07 22.68 -25.27
N LEU A 778 23.54 23.89 -24.97
CA LEU A 778 24.04 24.25 -23.63
C LEU A 778 22.94 24.18 -22.56
N HIS A 779 21.71 24.60 -22.88
CA HIS A 779 20.56 24.50 -21.97
C HIS A 779 20.22 23.04 -21.67
N TYR A 780 20.24 22.19 -22.69
CA TYR A 780 20.00 20.75 -22.55
C TYR A 780 21.08 20.08 -21.71
N VAL A 781 22.37 20.39 -21.93
CA VAL A 781 23.47 19.84 -21.12
C VAL A 781 23.31 20.23 -19.65
N CYS A 782 22.99 21.49 -19.33
CA CYS A 782 22.78 21.92 -17.95
C CYS A 782 21.53 21.32 -17.28
N THR A 783 20.58 20.79 -18.06
CA THR A 783 19.31 20.25 -17.56
C THR A 783 19.32 18.73 -17.44
N PHE A 784 19.91 18.03 -18.42
CA PHE A 784 19.80 16.57 -18.58
C PHE A 784 21.15 15.85 -18.43
N CYS A 785 22.28 16.50 -18.72
CA CYS A 785 23.61 15.87 -18.62
C CYS A 785 24.18 16.04 -17.20
N CYS A 786 24.03 15.01 -16.36
CA CYS A 786 24.62 14.93 -15.01
C CYS A 786 25.79 13.92 -14.95
N GLN A 787 26.73 13.99 -15.88
CA GLN A 787 27.80 12.99 -16.04
C GLN A 787 29.20 13.59 -15.84
N ASP A 788 30.19 12.72 -15.64
CA ASP A 788 31.55 13.10 -15.25
C ASP A 788 32.29 13.84 -16.39
N TYR A 789 31.89 13.63 -17.65
CA TYR A 789 32.39 14.32 -18.84
C TYR A 789 31.53 15.55 -19.24
N ALA A 790 30.61 16.01 -18.40
CA ALA A 790 29.79 17.19 -18.71
C ALA A 790 30.66 18.44 -18.96
N THR A 791 31.77 18.59 -18.24
CA THR A 791 32.75 19.66 -18.45
C THR A 791 33.35 19.60 -19.86
N GLU A 792 33.80 18.44 -20.31
CA GLU A 792 34.38 18.24 -21.65
C GLU A 792 33.35 18.52 -22.76
N ILE A 793 32.08 18.13 -22.57
CA ILE A 793 31.00 18.45 -23.53
C ILE A 793 30.80 19.96 -23.60
N VAL A 794 30.74 20.64 -22.45
CA VAL A 794 30.57 22.09 -22.39
C VAL A 794 31.74 22.79 -23.09
N GLU A 795 32.98 22.40 -22.80
CA GLU A 795 34.19 22.93 -23.45
C GLU A 795 34.09 22.77 -24.97
N LEU A 796 33.79 21.56 -25.47
CA LEU A 796 33.70 21.29 -26.90
C LEU A 796 32.58 22.09 -27.59
N LEU A 797 31.41 22.22 -26.97
CA LEU A 797 30.30 23.02 -27.51
C LEU A 797 30.70 24.50 -27.62
N ILE A 798 31.44 25.02 -26.63
CA ILE A 798 31.87 26.42 -26.62
C ILE A 798 32.99 26.67 -27.62
N ASP A 799 33.99 25.79 -27.68
CA ASP A 799 35.05 25.84 -28.69
C ASP A 799 34.49 25.75 -30.13
N SER A 800 33.36 25.07 -30.29
CA SER A 800 32.63 24.96 -31.56
C SER A 800 31.77 26.18 -31.89
N GLY A 801 31.75 27.22 -31.06
CA GLY A 801 31.07 28.48 -31.32
C GLY A 801 29.58 28.52 -30.96
N ILE A 802 29.15 27.75 -29.94
CA ILE A 802 27.81 27.89 -29.39
C ILE A 802 27.61 29.28 -28.77
N ASP A 803 26.42 29.85 -28.95
CA ASP A 803 26.03 31.08 -28.26
C ASP A 803 25.78 30.80 -26.77
N VAL A 804 26.82 31.05 -25.96
CA VAL A 804 26.82 30.91 -24.49
C VAL A 804 25.77 31.81 -23.84
N ASN A 805 25.41 32.92 -24.49
CA ASN A 805 24.48 33.91 -23.96
C ASN A 805 23.06 33.78 -24.54
N ASN A 806 22.78 32.68 -25.25
CA ASN A 806 21.44 32.37 -25.69
C ASN A 806 20.47 32.33 -24.49
N LYS A 807 19.26 32.83 -24.70
CA LYS A 807 18.19 32.81 -23.71
C LYS A 807 16.99 32.06 -24.26
N THR A 808 16.34 31.27 -23.41
CA THR A 808 15.04 30.67 -23.70
C THR A 808 13.97 31.76 -23.83
N ASP A 809 12.78 31.38 -24.29
CA ASP A 809 11.64 32.31 -24.39
C ASP A 809 11.22 32.89 -23.03
N GLU A 810 11.53 32.20 -21.94
CA GLU A 810 11.33 32.64 -20.56
C GLU A 810 12.52 33.44 -19.99
N GLY A 811 13.58 33.67 -20.78
CA GLY A 811 14.76 34.43 -20.38
C GLY A 811 15.78 33.65 -19.56
N TRP A 812 15.74 32.31 -19.55
CA TRP A 812 16.75 31.49 -18.89
C TRP A 812 18.00 31.41 -19.77
N ASN A 813 19.19 31.55 -19.19
CA ASN A 813 20.43 31.13 -19.84
C ASN A 813 20.91 29.79 -19.23
N ALA A 814 21.99 29.23 -19.78
CA ALA A 814 22.56 27.97 -19.30
C ALA A 814 22.97 28.00 -17.83
N LEU A 815 23.55 29.12 -17.33
CA LEU A 815 23.94 29.27 -15.93
C LEU A 815 22.74 29.17 -14.98
N LEU A 816 21.61 29.81 -15.31
CA LEU A 816 20.41 29.72 -14.48
C LEU A 816 19.86 28.29 -14.43
N LEU A 817 19.86 27.56 -15.55
CA LEU A 817 19.44 26.16 -15.58
C LEU A 817 20.38 25.27 -14.77
N LEU A 818 21.70 25.49 -14.87
CA LEU A 818 22.71 24.79 -14.08
C LEU A 818 22.45 24.97 -12.58
N CYS A 819 22.25 26.22 -12.12
CA CYS A 819 21.93 26.49 -10.71
C CYS A 819 20.60 25.89 -10.24
N ARG A 820 19.66 25.59 -11.16
CA ARG A 820 18.35 25.00 -10.85
C ARG A 820 18.39 23.48 -10.78
N ASN A 821 19.03 22.83 -11.76
CA ASN A 821 18.86 21.41 -12.04
C ASN A 821 20.06 20.55 -11.65
N TYR A 822 21.25 21.12 -11.52
CA TYR A 822 22.46 20.32 -11.27
C TYR A 822 22.45 19.73 -9.86
N GLN A 823 22.66 18.41 -9.74
CA GLN A 823 22.55 17.69 -8.46
C GLN A 823 23.85 17.02 -7.97
N LYS A 824 24.93 17.04 -8.77
CA LYS A 824 26.24 16.49 -8.37
C LYS A 824 27.09 17.59 -7.75
N ASP A 825 27.68 17.33 -6.59
CA ASP A 825 28.36 18.37 -5.82
C ASP A 825 29.78 18.70 -6.33
N ASP A 826 30.42 17.77 -7.04
CA ASP A 826 31.86 17.84 -7.30
C ASP A 826 32.22 18.75 -8.50
N LEU A 827 31.35 18.87 -9.49
CA LEU A 827 31.69 19.49 -10.80
C LEU A 827 30.99 20.82 -11.08
N ILE A 828 30.00 21.23 -10.28
CA ILE A 828 29.25 22.48 -10.55
C ILE A 828 30.15 23.72 -10.51
N ILE A 829 31.12 23.76 -9.60
CA ILE A 829 32.02 24.90 -9.45
C ILE A 829 32.88 25.04 -10.72
N GLU A 830 33.45 23.94 -11.21
CA GLU A 830 34.27 23.91 -12.43
C GLU A 830 33.48 24.38 -13.66
N ILE A 831 32.24 23.89 -13.84
CA ILE A 831 31.38 24.30 -14.95
C ILE A 831 31.00 25.79 -14.85
N VAL A 832 30.70 26.29 -13.64
CA VAL A 832 30.42 27.73 -13.45
C VAL A 832 31.66 28.57 -13.73
N GLU A 833 32.85 28.14 -13.31
CA GLU A 833 34.12 28.83 -13.63
C GLU A 833 34.35 28.87 -15.14
N LEU A 834 34.12 27.75 -15.83
CA LEU A 834 34.23 27.65 -17.28
C LEU A 834 33.27 28.61 -18.00
N PHE A 835 31.99 28.62 -17.61
CA PHE A 835 31.01 29.56 -18.17
C PHE A 835 31.40 31.02 -17.96
N ILE A 836 31.94 31.36 -16.79
CA ILE A 836 32.41 32.72 -16.48
C ILE A 836 33.63 33.08 -17.35
N GLN A 837 34.61 32.18 -17.49
CA GLN A 837 35.78 32.39 -18.34
C GLN A 837 35.40 32.65 -19.80
N LEU A 838 34.33 32.00 -20.25
CA LEU A 838 33.83 32.08 -21.63
C LEU A 838 32.77 33.17 -21.82
N GLY A 839 32.57 34.04 -20.82
CA GLY A 839 31.81 35.27 -20.95
C GLY A 839 30.29 35.08 -20.86
N ILE A 840 29.80 34.10 -20.11
CA ILE A 840 28.37 34.01 -19.79
C ILE A 840 27.91 35.27 -19.05
N ASP A 841 26.71 35.75 -19.38
CA ASP A 841 26.03 36.82 -18.68
C ASP A 841 25.58 36.33 -17.30
N VAL A 842 26.44 36.49 -16.30
CA VAL A 842 26.14 36.17 -14.90
C VAL A 842 24.98 36.99 -14.33
N ASN A 843 24.64 38.12 -14.96
CA ASN A 843 23.55 39.00 -14.57
C ASN A 843 22.27 38.77 -15.38
N CYS A 844 22.23 37.68 -16.15
CA CYS A 844 21.02 37.27 -16.86
C CYS A 844 19.86 37.10 -15.87
N LYS A 845 18.66 37.44 -16.35
CA LYS A 845 17.42 37.29 -15.61
C LYS A 845 16.33 36.68 -16.47
N THR A 846 15.49 35.88 -15.84
CA THR A 846 14.25 35.39 -16.45
C THR A 846 13.20 36.50 -16.50
N LEU A 847 12.10 36.25 -17.22
CA LEU A 847 10.94 37.15 -17.25
C LEU A 847 10.35 37.40 -15.86
N ASP A 848 10.40 36.40 -14.98
CA ASP A 848 9.95 36.46 -13.59
C ASP A 848 11.00 37.08 -12.63
N GLY A 849 12.10 37.62 -13.17
CA GLY A 849 13.13 38.28 -12.38
C GLY A 849 14.04 37.35 -11.58
N TRP A 850 14.25 36.12 -12.04
CA TRP A 850 15.20 35.21 -11.40
C TRP A 850 16.60 35.43 -11.97
N ASN A 851 17.61 35.62 -11.12
CA ASN A 851 19.03 35.54 -11.52
C ASN A 851 19.69 34.28 -10.95
N ALA A 852 20.93 34.00 -11.36
CA ALA A 852 21.65 32.81 -10.94
C ALA A 852 21.72 32.64 -9.40
N LEU A 853 21.98 33.73 -8.66
CA LEU A 853 22.09 33.68 -7.19
C LEU A 853 20.74 33.34 -6.53
N VAL A 854 19.64 33.94 -7.00
CA VAL A 854 18.30 33.69 -6.47
C VAL A 854 17.83 32.27 -6.80
N VAL A 855 18.07 31.80 -8.03
CA VAL A 855 17.80 30.41 -8.43
C VAL A 855 18.56 29.44 -7.53
N LEU A 856 19.85 29.68 -7.34
CA LEU A 856 20.70 28.86 -6.47
C LEU A 856 20.14 28.80 -5.04
N CYS A 857 19.84 29.94 -4.41
CA CYS A 857 19.28 29.98 -3.05
C CYS A 857 17.90 29.29 -2.94
N ARG A 858 17.09 29.28 -4.01
CA ARG A 858 15.77 28.63 -4.01
C ARG A 858 15.83 27.13 -4.26
N TYR A 859 16.55 26.67 -5.27
CA TYR A 859 16.45 25.29 -5.77
C TYR A 859 17.61 24.40 -5.32
N TYR A 860 18.79 24.98 -5.10
CA TYR A 860 19.99 24.21 -4.78
C TYR A 860 20.03 23.89 -3.28
N LYS A 861 20.00 22.59 -2.91
CA LYS A 861 19.86 22.12 -1.51
C LYS A 861 21.05 21.29 -1.03
N ARG A 862 22.25 21.68 -1.47
CA ARG A 862 23.52 20.98 -1.21
C ARG A 862 24.52 21.87 -0.49
N ASP A 863 25.50 21.24 0.18
CA ASP A 863 26.42 21.94 1.07
C ASP A 863 27.41 22.85 0.33
N ASN A 864 27.72 22.53 -0.93
CA ASN A 864 28.56 23.34 -1.82
C ASN A 864 27.87 24.61 -2.35
N LEU A 865 26.61 24.89 -1.98
CA LEU A 865 25.91 26.14 -2.33
C LEU A 865 26.78 27.36 -2.04
N ILE A 866 27.44 27.37 -0.87
CA ILE A 866 28.30 28.49 -0.46
C ILE A 866 29.47 28.70 -1.41
N GLY A 867 30.03 27.63 -1.98
CA GLY A 867 31.12 27.70 -2.96
C GLY A 867 30.66 28.36 -4.25
N VAL A 868 29.53 27.91 -4.79
CA VAL A 868 28.93 28.47 -6.02
C VAL A 868 28.48 29.90 -5.80
N ALA A 869 27.81 30.20 -4.68
CA ALA A 869 27.38 31.56 -4.34
C ALA A 869 28.58 32.52 -4.24
N ARG A 870 29.66 32.10 -3.58
CA ARG A 870 30.89 32.89 -3.46
C ARG A 870 31.51 33.18 -4.82
N LEU A 871 31.52 32.19 -5.71
CA LEU A 871 32.02 32.34 -7.07
C LEU A 871 31.18 33.34 -7.87
N LEU A 872 29.85 33.19 -7.87
CA LEU A 872 28.94 34.12 -8.58
C LEU A 872 29.09 35.57 -8.06
N ILE A 873 29.19 35.75 -6.74
CA ILE A 873 29.40 37.06 -6.10
C ILE A 873 30.74 37.67 -6.51
N LYS A 874 31.82 36.88 -6.46
CA LYS A 874 33.16 37.32 -6.88
C LYS A 874 33.17 37.83 -8.33
N HIS A 875 32.34 37.23 -9.18
CA HIS A 875 32.22 37.61 -10.59
C HIS A 875 31.09 38.62 -10.89
N GLY A 876 30.57 39.28 -9.85
CA GLY A 876 29.70 40.45 -10.02
C GLY A 876 28.24 40.13 -10.35
N VAL A 877 27.72 38.99 -9.90
CA VAL A 877 26.26 38.77 -9.90
C VAL A 877 25.59 39.86 -9.04
N ASN A 878 24.49 40.42 -9.53
CA ASN A 878 23.71 41.39 -8.77
C ASN A 878 23.03 40.70 -7.58
N VAL A 879 23.58 40.91 -6.38
CA VAL A 879 23.11 40.32 -5.13
C VAL A 879 21.71 40.83 -4.72
N ASN A 880 21.35 42.03 -5.16
CA ASN A 880 20.12 42.73 -4.78
C ASN A 880 18.96 42.51 -5.76
N TYR A 881 19.05 41.49 -6.60
CA TYR A 881 17.97 41.16 -7.52
C TYR A 881 16.75 40.59 -6.77
N THR A 882 15.55 41.01 -7.18
CA THR A 882 14.29 40.54 -6.62
C THR A 882 13.45 39.84 -7.69
N THR A 883 12.87 38.71 -7.32
CA THR A 883 11.90 37.97 -8.16
C THR A 883 10.58 38.73 -8.28
N PHE A 884 9.69 38.25 -9.13
CA PHE A 884 8.32 38.75 -9.22
C PHE A 884 7.56 38.70 -7.88
N ASP A 885 7.96 37.89 -6.91
CA ASP A 885 7.37 37.89 -5.55
C ASP A 885 8.02 38.92 -4.61
N GLY A 886 8.86 39.82 -5.12
CA GLY A 886 9.65 40.78 -4.33
C GLY A 886 10.78 40.15 -3.51
N CYS A 887 11.10 38.86 -3.74
CA CYS A 887 12.06 38.14 -2.90
C CYS A 887 13.48 38.20 -3.48
N ASN A 888 14.44 38.61 -2.65
CA ASN A 888 15.87 38.48 -2.94
C ASN A 888 16.44 37.12 -2.51
N ALA A 889 17.73 36.89 -2.76
CA ALA A 889 18.41 35.64 -2.42
C ALA A 889 18.36 35.31 -0.92
N LEU A 890 18.43 36.32 -0.05
CA LEU A 890 18.33 36.16 1.40
C LEU A 890 16.95 35.62 1.81
N LEU A 891 15.87 36.17 1.27
CA LEU A 891 14.51 35.67 1.56
C LEU A 891 14.34 34.21 1.11
N HIS A 892 14.87 33.85 -0.06
CA HIS A 892 14.80 32.49 -0.56
C HIS A 892 15.59 31.49 0.29
N VAL A 893 16.82 31.82 0.69
CA VAL A 893 17.64 30.92 1.51
C VAL A 893 17.03 30.75 2.90
N CYS A 894 16.52 31.82 3.53
CA CYS A 894 15.84 31.77 4.82
C CYS A 894 14.54 30.95 4.80
N ARG A 895 13.86 30.89 3.65
CA ARG A 895 12.59 30.16 3.49
C ARG A 895 12.78 28.69 3.13
N TYR A 896 13.70 28.38 2.22
CA TYR A 896 13.75 27.08 1.56
C TYR A 896 15.00 26.24 1.89
N TYR A 897 15.99 26.79 2.60
CA TYR A 897 17.26 26.09 2.86
C TYR A 897 17.36 25.65 4.32
N GLN A 898 17.56 24.35 4.55
CA GLN A 898 17.39 23.71 5.87
C GLN A 898 18.66 22.98 6.37
N LYS A 899 19.83 23.30 5.82
CA LYS A 899 21.11 22.66 6.18
C LYS A 899 21.89 23.50 7.20
N ASP A 900 22.81 22.84 7.92
CA ASP A 900 23.55 23.41 9.05
C ASP A 900 24.48 24.57 8.64
N ASN A 901 24.94 24.61 7.38
CA ASN A 901 25.78 25.68 6.81
C ASN A 901 25.00 26.95 6.38
N LEU A 902 23.70 27.05 6.70
CA LEU A 902 22.90 28.25 6.41
C LEU A 902 23.52 29.52 6.99
N TYR A 903 24.12 29.44 8.18
CA TYR A 903 24.80 30.57 8.82
C TYR A 903 25.87 31.18 7.91
N ASP A 904 26.74 30.35 7.35
CA ASP A 904 27.84 30.81 6.49
C ASP A 904 27.35 31.39 5.16
N ILE A 905 26.24 30.85 4.63
CA ILE A 905 25.60 31.38 3.42
C ILE A 905 24.98 32.76 3.69
N VAL A 906 24.23 32.90 4.79
CA VAL A 906 23.63 34.20 5.17
C VAL A 906 24.72 35.23 5.44
N LYS A 907 25.79 34.84 6.15
CA LYS A 907 26.95 35.68 6.38
C LYS A 907 27.60 36.15 5.09
N LEU A 908 27.84 35.24 4.14
CA LEU A 908 28.38 35.59 2.83
C LEU A 908 27.50 36.60 2.10
N LEU A 909 26.17 36.40 2.07
CA LEU A 909 25.24 37.31 1.39
C LEU A 909 25.26 38.72 2.02
N LEU A 910 25.29 38.82 3.35
CA LEU A 910 25.37 40.08 4.09
C LEU A 910 26.69 40.82 3.85
N GLU A 911 27.83 40.11 3.92
CA GLU A 911 29.15 40.65 3.59
C GLU A 911 29.24 41.15 2.14
N SER A 912 28.40 40.61 1.26
CA SER A 912 28.32 40.98 -0.16
C SER A 912 27.37 42.15 -0.46
N GLY A 913 26.79 42.78 0.58
CA GLY A 913 25.94 43.95 0.44
C GLY A 913 24.51 43.64 -0.01
N ILE A 914 23.97 42.45 0.30
CA ILE A 914 22.55 42.17 0.12
C ILE A 914 21.69 43.11 0.97
N ASP A 915 20.58 43.59 0.43
CA ASP A 915 19.59 44.36 1.17
C ASP A 915 18.88 43.44 2.17
N VAL A 916 19.29 43.57 3.43
CA VAL A 916 18.73 42.82 4.56
C VAL A 916 17.26 43.17 4.82
N ASN A 917 16.80 44.34 4.39
CA ASN A 917 15.45 44.86 4.63
C ASN A 917 14.49 44.64 3.45
N CYS A 918 14.92 43.89 2.42
CA CYS A 918 14.05 43.43 1.36
C CYS A 918 12.85 42.66 1.93
N ASN A 919 11.67 42.87 1.34
CA ASN A 919 10.44 42.20 1.72
C ASN A 919 9.71 41.64 0.48
N SER A 920 9.04 40.51 0.67
CA SER A 920 8.22 39.92 -0.38
C SER A 920 6.95 40.74 -0.65
N HIS A 921 6.20 40.42 -1.70
CA HIS A 921 4.88 40.98 -1.96
C HIS A 921 3.85 40.74 -0.84
N ALA A 922 4.09 39.76 0.04
CA ALA A 922 3.32 39.56 1.26
C ALA A 922 3.78 40.47 2.43
N GLY A 923 4.78 41.32 2.21
CA GLY A 923 5.42 42.14 3.23
C GLY A 923 6.34 41.36 4.17
N LEU A 924 6.75 40.13 3.84
CA LEU A 924 7.59 39.31 4.73
C LEU A 924 9.08 39.61 4.50
N ASN A 925 9.80 39.96 5.55
CA ASN A 925 11.27 40.10 5.53
C ASN A 925 11.98 38.78 5.92
N ALA A 926 13.32 38.78 5.95
CA ALA A 926 14.10 37.57 6.23
C ALA A 926 13.82 37.00 7.63
N LEU A 927 13.55 37.86 8.62
CA LEU A 927 13.22 37.46 9.98
C LEU A 927 11.89 36.70 10.04
N HIS A 928 10.87 37.16 9.30
CA HIS A 928 9.60 36.43 9.19
C HIS A 928 9.80 35.03 8.62
N TYR A 929 10.55 34.89 7.52
CA TYR A 929 10.81 33.59 6.91
C TYR A 929 11.64 32.66 7.80
N LEU A 930 12.66 33.17 8.51
CA LEU A 930 13.40 32.35 9.47
C LEU A 930 12.54 31.92 10.66
N CYS A 931 11.70 32.81 11.18
CA CYS A 931 10.77 32.49 12.26
C CYS A 931 9.76 31.42 11.84
N GLN A 932 9.27 31.45 10.60
CA GLN A 932 8.27 30.50 10.10
C GLN A 932 8.89 29.18 9.61
N TYR A 933 9.95 29.25 8.82
CA TYR A 933 10.50 28.11 8.08
C TYR A 933 11.95 27.78 8.44
N GLY A 934 12.70 28.67 9.10
CA GLY A 934 14.14 28.46 9.35
C GLY A 934 14.47 27.16 10.09
N PRO A 935 15.69 26.63 9.91
CA PRO A 935 16.11 25.32 10.43
C PRO A 935 16.08 25.26 11.97
N ARG A 936 16.12 24.04 12.51
CA ARG A 936 16.12 23.84 13.98
C ARG A 936 17.44 24.27 14.61
N LYS A 937 18.56 24.04 13.92
CA LYS A 937 19.91 24.38 14.37
C LYS A 937 20.33 25.75 13.85
N ASN A 938 21.19 26.44 14.59
CA ASN A 938 21.84 27.72 14.23
C ASN A 938 20.89 28.91 13.96
N VAL A 939 19.57 28.75 14.13
CA VAL A 939 18.60 29.81 13.83
C VAL A 939 18.76 31.04 14.73
N ILE A 940 19.16 30.86 15.99
CA ILE A 940 19.38 31.95 16.94
C ILE A 940 20.57 32.81 16.48
N GLU A 941 21.65 32.17 16.07
CA GLU A 941 22.87 32.78 15.57
C GLU A 941 22.61 33.54 14.26
N ILE A 942 21.78 32.97 13.37
CA ILE A 942 21.37 33.65 12.13
C ILE A 942 20.51 34.87 12.45
N ILE A 943 19.57 34.77 13.40
CA ILE A 943 18.75 35.92 13.82
C ILE A 943 19.64 37.02 14.41
N ARG A 944 20.60 36.67 15.27
CA ARG A 944 21.58 37.63 15.80
C ARG A 944 22.35 38.31 14.68
N LEU A 945 22.85 37.53 13.72
CA LEU A 945 23.59 38.04 12.57
C LEU A 945 22.76 39.02 11.72
N LEU A 946 21.48 38.72 11.46
CA LEU A 946 20.60 39.65 10.74
C LEU A 946 20.35 40.95 11.51
N ILE A 947 20.18 40.88 12.83
CA ILE A 947 20.00 42.05 13.70
C ILE A 947 21.26 42.90 13.75
N GLU A 948 22.43 42.29 13.85
CA GLU A 948 23.72 42.98 13.82
C GLU A 948 23.95 43.69 12.48
N ASN A 949 23.39 43.17 11.39
CA ASN A 949 23.44 43.78 10.06
C ASN A 949 22.27 44.72 9.75
N GLY A 950 21.44 45.07 10.74
CA GLY A 950 20.43 46.14 10.62
C GLY A 950 19.10 45.72 9.99
N ILE A 951 18.68 44.46 10.14
CA ILE A 951 17.29 44.07 9.81
C ILE A 951 16.28 44.82 10.70
N ASP A 952 15.19 45.29 10.10
CA ASP A 952 14.07 45.87 10.84
C ASP A 952 13.28 44.78 11.57
N VAL A 953 13.52 44.67 12.87
CA VAL A 953 12.85 43.71 13.78
C VAL A 953 11.37 44.07 14.00
N HIS A 954 10.99 45.34 13.78
CA HIS A 954 9.63 45.83 14.00
C HIS A 954 8.75 45.79 12.74
N TRP A 955 9.31 45.37 11.61
CA TRP A 955 8.58 45.27 10.35
C TRP A 955 7.31 44.43 10.49
N LYS A 956 6.23 44.89 9.86
CA LYS A 956 4.95 44.20 9.82
C LYS A 956 4.65 43.78 8.39
N ALA A 957 4.33 42.50 8.20
CA ALA A 957 3.84 41.97 6.95
C ALA A 957 2.44 42.52 6.61
N ASN A 958 1.96 42.27 5.38
CA ASN A 958 0.70 42.84 4.89
C ASN A 958 -0.53 42.30 5.65
N ASP A 959 -0.38 41.16 6.33
CA ASP A 959 -1.38 40.61 7.23
C ASP A 959 -1.33 41.19 8.65
N GLY A 960 -0.50 42.22 8.89
CA GLY A 960 -0.30 42.86 10.18
C GLY A 960 0.63 42.08 11.12
N CYS A 961 1.17 40.93 10.71
CA CYS A 961 2.06 40.13 11.55
C CYS A 961 3.46 40.71 11.63
N ASN A 962 4.04 40.71 12.83
CA ASN A 962 5.48 40.83 13.01
C ASN A 962 6.15 39.44 13.11
N ALA A 963 7.48 39.41 13.18
CA ALA A 963 8.23 38.16 13.27
C ALA A 963 7.89 37.31 14.50
N LEU A 964 7.50 37.94 15.63
CA LEU A 964 7.06 37.22 16.83
C LEU A 964 5.76 36.45 16.56
N ILE A 965 4.77 37.08 15.92
CA ILE A 965 3.52 36.40 15.54
C ILE A 965 3.80 35.28 14.51
N ALA A 966 4.65 35.53 13.52
CA ALA A 966 5.05 34.50 12.55
C ALA A 966 5.70 33.27 13.21
N LEU A 967 6.57 33.48 14.20
CA LEU A 967 7.15 32.41 15.02
C LEU A 967 6.09 31.67 15.83
N CYS A 968 5.19 32.41 16.50
CA CYS A 968 4.13 31.82 17.31
C CYS A 968 3.06 31.09 16.48
N ARG A 969 2.93 31.35 15.17
CA ARG A 969 2.08 30.55 14.27
C ARG A 969 2.62 29.13 14.04
N GLU A 970 3.93 28.94 14.18
CA GLU A 970 4.64 27.67 13.95
C GLU A 970 5.39 27.22 15.22
N CYS A 971 4.65 26.93 16.30
CA CYS A 971 5.18 26.60 17.63
C CYS A 971 5.96 25.26 17.75
N GLU A 972 6.37 24.62 16.65
CA GLU A 972 7.01 23.30 16.65
C GLU A 972 8.55 23.36 16.75
N LYS A 973 9.13 24.56 16.97
CA LYS A 973 10.57 24.73 17.08
C LYS A 973 11.08 24.38 18.47
N GLU A 974 12.09 23.51 18.55
CA GLU A 974 12.77 23.13 19.81
C GLU A 974 13.30 24.35 20.58
N ASN A 975 13.75 25.39 19.87
CA ASN A 975 14.31 26.61 20.44
C ASN A 975 13.30 27.77 20.58
N LEU A 976 12.00 27.49 20.55
CA LEU A 976 10.93 28.51 20.51
C LEU A 976 11.09 29.57 21.62
N ALA A 977 11.28 29.14 22.87
CA ALA A 977 11.37 30.07 24.01
C ALA A 977 12.60 30.99 23.93
N ASP A 978 13.73 30.49 23.43
CA ASP A 978 14.96 31.28 23.31
C ASP A 978 14.89 32.26 22.14
N ILE A 979 14.25 31.88 21.02
CA ILE A 979 13.99 32.81 19.91
C ILE A 979 13.00 33.90 20.36
N VAL A 980 11.92 33.54 21.06
CA VAL A 980 10.97 34.52 21.63
C VAL A 980 11.69 35.48 22.56
N ARG A 981 12.54 34.98 23.47
CA ARG A 981 13.34 35.81 24.38
C ARG A 981 14.22 36.78 23.60
N LEU A 982 14.96 36.30 22.60
CA LEU A 982 15.83 37.13 21.78
C LEU A 982 15.07 38.26 21.08
N LEU A 983 13.92 37.96 20.47
CA LEU A 983 13.11 38.97 19.77
C LEU A 983 12.58 40.03 20.75
N LEU A 984 12.13 39.62 21.94
CA LEU A 984 11.64 40.51 22.99
C LEU A 984 12.75 41.38 23.60
N GLU A 985 13.94 40.80 23.86
CA GLU A 985 15.13 41.55 24.30
C GLU A 985 15.54 42.63 23.29
N LYS A 986 15.27 42.40 22.00
CA LYS A 986 15.51 43.34 20.91
C LYS A 986 14.35 44.30 20.67
N GLY A 987 13.34 44.28 21.53
CA GLY A 987 12.28 45.29 21.59
C GLY A 987 11.11 45.05 20.64
N ILE A 988 10.96 43.86 20.03
CA ILE A 988 9.83 43.57 19.14
C ILE A 988 8.50 43.89 19.85
N ASP A 989 7.54 44.46 19.12
CA ASP A 989 6.23 44.80 19.68
C ASP A 989 5.46 43.53 20.06
N VAL A 990 5.46 43.20 21.35
CA VAL A 990 4.75 42.04 21.91
C VAL A 990 3.24 42.12 21.68
N ASN A 991 2.71 43.33 21.55
CA ASN A 991 1.28 43.63 21.45
C ASN A 991 0.79 43.79 20.01
N CYS A 992 1.64 43.48 19.04
CA CYS A 992 1.26 43.46 17.64
C CYS A 992 0.06 42.54 17.42
N LYS A 993 -0.87 42.98 16.58
CA LYS A 993 -2.07 42.25 16.19
C LYS A 993 -2.08 42.11 14.67
N ASP A 994 -2.42 40.93 14.20
CA ASP A 994 -2.66 40.69 12.78
C ASP A 994 -4.01 41.30 12.32
N ASN A 995 -4.35 41.15 11.04
CA ASN A 995 -5.58 41.70 10.47
C ASN A 995 -6.86 41.10 11.06
N GLU A 996 -6.77 39.96 11.75
CA GLU A 996 -7.88 39.34 12.50
C GLU A 996 -7.92 39.82 13.97
N GLY A 997 -6.99 40.68 14.37
CA GLY A 997 -6.86 41.17 15.73
C GLY A 997 -6.08 40.24 16.67
N TRP A 998 -5.44 39.19 16.14
CA TRP A 998 -4.76 38.18 16.95
C TRP A 998 -3.32 38.60 17.25
N ASN A 999 -2.93 38.47 18.52
CA ASN A 999 -1.56 38.68 18.99
C ASN A 999 -0.84 37.34 19.23
N ALA A 1000 0.44 37.40 19.61
CA ALA A 1000 1.26 36.22 19.90
C ALA A 1000 0.61 35.24 20.90
N LEU A 1001 -0.09 35.75 21.91
CA LEU A 1001 -0.75 34.93 22.93
C LEU A 1001 -1.85 34.04 22.34
N HIS A 1002 -2.65 34.52 21.38
CA HIS A 1002 -3.67 33.70 20.71
C HIS A 1002 -3.06 32.49 20.02
N PHE A 1003 -1.98 32.68 19.27
CA PHE A 1003 -1.34 31.59 18.53
C PHE A 1003 -0.63 30.60 19.45
N VAL A 1004 0.05 31.10 20.49
CA VAL A 1004 0.68 30.26 21.52
C VAL A 1004 -0.38 29.39 22.23
N CYS A 1005 -1.50 29.97 22.66
CA CYS A 1005 -2.61 29.23 23.27
C CYS A 1005 -3.29 28.24 22.31
N ARG A 1006 -3.25 28.48 20.99
CA ARG A 1006 -3.88 27.62 19.98
C ARG A 1006 -3.01 26.43 19.58
N LYS A 1007 -1.69 26.62 19.44
CA LYS A 1007 -0.80 25.64 18.79
C LYS A 1007 0.36 25.14 19.67
N CYS A 1008 0.82 25.88 20.67
CA CYS A 1008 2.09 25.60 21.35
C CYS A 1008 2.12 24.25 22.11
N PRO A 1009 3.16 23.40 21.99
CA PRO A 1009 3.27 22.23 22.84
C PRO A 1009 3.38 22.62 24.32
N ARG A 1010 2.84 21.77 25.22
CA ARG A 1010 2.74 22.03 26.67
C ARG A 1010 4.10 22.36 27.30
N GLU A 1011 5.16 21.72 26.84
CA GLU A 1011 6.55 21.89 27.32
C GLU A 1011 7.06 23.32 27.15
N SER A 1012 6.76 23.96 26.00
CA SER A 1012 7.18 25.33 25.70
C SER A 1012 6.15 26.38 26.10
N LEU A 1013 4.89 26.00 26.29
CA LEU A 1013 3.77 26.89 26.55
C LEU A 1013 4.03 27.80 27.75
N TYR A 1014 4.40 27.23 28.89
CA TYR A 1014 4.65 27.99 30.11
C TYR A 1014 5.82 28.97 29.97
N ALA A 1015 6.92 28.53 29.34
CA ALA A 1015 8.09 29.36 29.14
C ALA A 1015 7.77 30.57 28.24
N VAL A 1016 7.08 30.33 27.12
CA VAL A 1016 6.71 31.39 26.18
C VAL A 1016 5.68 32.34 26.78
N VAL A 1017 4.63 31.83 27.46
CA VAL A 1017 3.63 32.68 28.12
C VAL A 1017 4.26 33.54 29.21
N ARG A 1018 5.18 32.99 30.02
CA ARG A 1018 5.95 33.77 31.01
C ARG A 1018 6.71 34.90 30.36
N LEU A 1019 7.42 34.63 29.26
CA LEU A 1019 8.16 35.65 28.53
C LEU A 1019 7.22 36.75 28.00
N LEU A 1020 6.10 36.38 27.37
CA LEU A 1020 5.11 37.36 26.90
C LEU A 1020 4.57 38.23 28.05
N ILE A 1021 4.33 37.65 29.24
CA ILE A 1021 3.89 38.39 30.44
C ILE A 1021 4.96 39.35 30.93
N ILE A 1022 6.22 38.90 31.05
CA ILE A 1022 7.35 39.74 31.51
C ILE A 1022 7.47 41.00 30.64
N TYR A 1023 7.20 40.87 29.34
CA TYR A 1023 7.25 41.97 28.38
C TYR A 1023 5.92 42.71 28.19
N ASN A 1024 4.93 42.52 29.08
CA ASN A 1024 3.65 43.23 29.11
C ASN A 1024 2.71 42.97 27.91
N ILE A 1025 2.50 41.70 27.55
CA ILE A 1025 1.45 41.30 26.61
C ILE A 1025 0.05 41.75 27.08
N ASP A 1026 -0.77 42.25 26.15
CA ASP A 1026 -2.16 42.64 26.32
C ASP A 1026 -3.01 41.41 26.64
N LYS A 1027 -3.46 41.34 27.89
CA LYS A 1027 -4.22 40.23 28.45
C LYS A 1027 -5.73 40.35 28.18
N SER A 1028 -6.20 41.48 27.63
CA SER A 1028 -7.63 41.68 27.34
C SER A 1028 -8.18 40.66 26.34
N VAL A 1029 -7.28 39.99 25.61
CA VAL A 1029 -7.58 38.93 24.65
C VAL A 1029 -8.05 37.61 25.29
N MET A 1030 -8.03 37.51 26.63
CA MET A 1030 -8.52 36.36 27.39
C MET A 1030 -10.05 36.33 27.58
N THR A 1031 -10.80 37.31 27.04
CA THR A 1031 -12.26 37.42 27.18
C THR A 1031 -13.02 36.27 26.52
N ILE A 1032 -14.26 35.98 26.95
CA ILE A 1032 -15.03 34.79 26.51
C ILE A 1032 -15.58 34.99 25.07
N GLY A 1033 -15.29 34.04 24.16
CA GLY A 1033 -15.77 34.01 22.77
C GLY A 1033 -15.17 32.82 21.98
N LEU A 1034 -15.71 32.50 20.80
CA LEU A 1034 -15.23 31.35 19.99
C LEU A 1034 -13.76 31.48 19.56
N ALA A 1035 -13.24 32.70 19.41
CA ALA A 1035 -11.89 33.00 18.94
C ALA A 1035 -10.93 33.55 20.03
N SER A 1036 -11.19 33.31 21.32
CA SER A 1036 -10.35 33.87 22.39
C SER A 1036 -9.20 32.96 22.82
N ALA A 1037 -8.13 33.55 23.35
CA ALA A 1037 -7.00 32.79 23.88
C ALA A 1037 -7.42 31.79 24.98
N ARG A 1038 -8.45 32.14 25.77
CA ARG A 1038 -9.03 31.26 26.78
C ARG A 1038 -9.79 30.07 26.19
N SER A 1039 -10.55 30.26 25.10
CA SER A 1039 -11.25 29.15 24.44
C SER A 1039 -10.27 28.15 23.83
N PHE A 1040 -9.18 28.65 23.23
CA PHE A 1040 -8.10 27.80 22.71
C PHE A 1040 -7.42 26.97 23.81
N LEU A 1041 -7.15 27.58 24.97
CA LEU A 1041 -6.59 26.87 26.12
C LEU A 1041 -7.51 25.75 26.62
N LEU A 1042 -8.81 26.03 26.81
CA LEU A 1042 -9.81 25.07 27.28
C LEU A 1042 -10.00 23.87 26.34
N ASN A 1043 -9.85 24.10 25.02
CA ASN A 1043 -10.02 23.04 24.02
C ASN A 1043 -8.81 22.09 23.93
N ARG A 1044 -7.61 22.52 24.37
CA ARG A 1044 -6.35 21.82 24.07
C ARG A 1044 -5.56 21.36 25.30
N TYR A 1045 -5.69 22.02 26.44
CA TYR A 1045 -4.93 21.71 27.66
C TYR A 1045 -5.85 21.33 28.82
N THR A 1046 -5.27 20.75 29.86
CA THR A 1046 -6.05 20.32 31.04
C THR A 1046 -6.60 21.53 31.79
N GLU A 1047 -7.69 21.35 32.54
CA GLU A 1047 -8.24 22.43 33.39
C GLU A 1047 -7.19 22.99 34.36
N TYR A 1048 -6.25 22.16 34.81
CA TYR A 1048 -5.12 22.57 35.64
C TYR A 1048 -4.17 23.51 34.87
N ASP A 1049 -3.76 23.15 33.65
CA ASP A 1049 -2.89 24.00 32.83
C ASP A 1049 -3.56 25.34 32.50
N VAL A 1050 -4.86 25.30 32.19
CA VAL A 1050 -5.67 26.49 31.92
C VAL A 1050 -5.73 27.38 33.16
N LYS A 1051 -5.96 26.80 34.34
CA LYS A 1051 -6.03 27.54 35.61
C LYS A 1051 -4.69 28.18 35.95
N ASP A 1052 -3.58 27.46 35.79
CA ASP A 1052 -2.23 27.96 36.08
C ASP A 1052 -1.84 29.08 35.10
N ILE A 1053 -2.14 28.92 33.81
CA ILE A 1053 -1.86 29.98 32.81
C ILE A 1053 -2.73 31.21 33.07
N ILE A 1054 -4.01 31.04 33.40
CA ILE A 1054 -4.90 32.14 33.81
C ILE A 1054 -4.42 32.79 35.11
N GLN A 1055 -3.81 32.04 36.03
CA GLN A 1055 -3.25 32.61 37.26
C GLN A 1055 -1.94 33.37 37.00
N MET A 1056 -1.15 32.95 36.01
CA MET A 1056 0.06 33.64 35.58
C MET A 1056 -0.25 34.94 34.82
N LEU A 1057 -1.27 34.94 33.96
CA LEU A 1057 -1.78 36.10 33.23
C LEU A 1057 -2.55 37.02 34.19
#